data_AF-A0A0S2JDH5-F1
#
_entry.id   AF-A0A0S2JDH5-F1
#
_cell.length_a   1.000
_cell.length_b   1.000
_cell.length_c   1.000
_cell.angle_alpha   90.00
_cell.angle_beta   90.00
_cell.angle_gamma   90.00
#
_symmetry.space_group_name_H-M   'P 1'
#
loop_
_entity.id
_entity.type
_entity.pdbx_description
1 polymer ?
#
loop_
_entity_poly.entity_id
_entity_poly.type
_entity_poly.pdbx_seq_one_letter_code
_entity_poly.pdbx_strand_id
1 'polypeptide(L)'
;MKYKFKPIMLGSAIAVSLALSGCGSDQAQPEITDIFAEVGLWCKNPDLVQIASADFYPLTADEQAGIDAGKAEAKTAAEAGAGDSWDEAAWEADFKYEQLDLYSILDLTLEETERQVIAKEEALAFQIAQGQDVIRGEGFNEWFELWFAEIPPASYLGPSQRINRSVNATTADMDGDEICYTPPLSCPNYKVIDEAGIYECIIPEQNPILDAPAPVVIAGPNEAVVFYRNENHVDGGDNDALYENMVAHTWNDDAGVCTAYADDSISSWGQNSNYANEPGNIGIDPNYGMFWKLLLVDEPGNCGNVIFNDTADGKKISDSDLMMPIGPSGNVVLHNLDKNAYADDNFSVNVLDGMLLVNQHPYFGAEASSGVTSCGWSQTANDAGICVGEELVCPVDTVAVGVGAEEISSKCVVTFNPDETALLLRGAFNGWDGAGDANSTFAYAEGQYRVNHTYTTEEECVIVAPIEEDLEAEPVVEAVDGEDCTDSYDFKVADIDWSEPSSFGSIKGGDQSAVGSTITMTVGEGVGQNMKVDMTKDKIYQFLVNASDAAEVKLTISEVPVDAFPMLTIGAETMALSYSTNGQYVTRVDLAAETHSFTIADSSTGFAVGAIDTDNVVMASTPLTLESGGGALSFTSMAAKYDFVLDLSDPAAPSIEIKPALPFGSTQVFIRGSVNGWSSPATDQVKWNADTRSYSVIYGLEADGNHAFKFADSSWGVVNLGFNDVTISTDADAITVTDDGGNMRVSVSKATSYKFEVIFDSADPVVKVSEAPLYLRGSITDWGASEVNQLAFVATDAGNTAEASHTYSLEVVITGPGEFKVADENWGGSFGYNWGVEIADTKVELGVALELVQSNNNIKIDLPAGTYIFAFEDGVTKTMTVTEK
;
A
#
# COMPACT_ATOMS: atom_id res chain seq x y z
N MET A 1 0.63 -30.05 -19.98
CA MET A 1 0.19 -31.11 -20.94
C MET A 1 1.41 -31.63 -21.72
N LYS A 2 1.44 -32.89 -22.17
CA LYS A 2 2.50 -33.39 -23.08
C LYS A 2 2.06 -33.15 -24.53
N TYR A 3 2.50 -32.05 -25.13
CA TYR A 3 2.17 -31.70 -26.50
C TYR A 3 2.95 -32.56 -27.51
N LYS A 4 2.33 -32.85 -28.66
CA LYS A 4 3.01 -33.48 -29.81
C LYS A 4 3.46 -32.39 -30.77
N PHE A 5 4.75 -32.35 -31.05
CA PHE A 5 5.33 -31.37 -31.96
C PHE A 5 5.35 -31.90 -33.40
N LYS A 6 5.18 -31.00 -34.37
CA LYS A 6 5.44 -31.27 -35.79
C LYS A 6 6.93 -31.64 -35.93
N PRO A 7 7.29 -32.68 -36.71
CA PRO A 7 8.66 -32.80 -37.16
C PRO A 7 8.97 -31.57 -38.02
N ILE A 8 9.81 -30.67 -37.51
CA ILE A 8 10.21 -29.45 -38.22
C ILE A 8 11.01 -29.91 -39.44
N MET A 9 10.34 -29.99 -40.59
CA MET A 9 10.99 -30.22 -41.87
C MET A 9 11.64 -28.89 -42.29
N LEU A 10 12.97 -28.82 -42.18
CA LEU A 10 13.76 -27.79 -42.85
C LEU A 10 13.30 -27.66 -44.31
N GLY A 11 12.86 -26.46 -44.67
CA GLY A 11 12.37 -26.15 -46.01
C GLY A 11 13.48 -26.12 -47.05
N SER A 12 13.66 -27.24 -47.75
CA SER A 12 13.85 -27.35 -49.20
C SER A 12 15.19 -26.99 -49.87
N ALA A 13 16.14 -27.93 -49.84
CA ALA A 13 16.88 -28.40 -51.03
C ALA A 13 17.39 -29.82 -50.68
N ILE A 14 17.15 -30.93 -51.36
CA ILE A 14 16.89 -31.26 -52.77
C ILE A 14 16.06 -32.56 -52.79
N ALA A 15 15.05 -32.60 -53.67
CA ALA A 15 14.37 -33.84 -54.03
C ALA A 15 15.19 -34.65 -55.04
N VAL A 16 15.58 -35.89 -54.69
CA VAL A 16 15.76 -36.98 -55.68
C VAL A 16 15.18 -38.29 -55.13
N SER A 17 13.92 -38.52 -55.51
CA SER A 17 13.26 -39.79 -55.84
C SER A 17 13.73 -41.12 -55.22
N LEU A 18 12.84 -41.69 -54.40
CA LEU A 18 12.29 -43.06 -54.49
C LEU A 18 13.00 -44.06 -55.42
N ALA A 19 13.60 -45.11 -54.84
CA ALA A 19 13.59 -46.45 -55.42
C ALA A 19 13.57 -47.52 -54.31
N LEU A 20 12.34 -48.02 -54.10
CA LEU A 20 11.92 -49.31 -53.58
C LEU A 20 12.98 -50.39 -53.26
N SER A 21 12.72 -51.01 -52.10
CA SER A 21 12.57 -52.45 -51.86
C SER A 21 13.78 -53.38 -51.98
N GLY A 22 13.95 -54.18 -50.92
CA GLY A 22 14.04 -55.63 -51.08
C GLY A 22 15.45 -56.23 -51.13
N CYS A 23 15.71 -57.06 -50.14
CA CYS A 23 16.49 -58.31 -50.22
C CYS A 23 17.79 -58.34 -51.04
N GLY A 24 18.91 -58.46 -50.31
CA GLY A 24 19.75 -59.66 -50.41
C GLY A 24 20.74 -59.80 -51.57
N SER A 25 22.00 -59.97 -51.16
CA SER A 25 23.14 -60.64 -51.81
C SER A 25 23.93 -59.91 -52.92
N ASP A 26 25.20 -59.66 -52.56
CA ASP A 26 26.42 -59.68 -53.35
C ASP A 26 26.45 -58.95 -54.70
N GLN A 27 26.89 -57.67 -54.69
CA GLN A 27 28.07 -57.18 -55.44
C GLN A 27 28.31 -55.68 -55.22
N ALA A 28 29.58 -55.35 -54.96
CA ALA A 28 30.24 -54.02 -54.97
C ALA A 28 29.56 -52.86 -54.21
N GLN A 29 30.13 -52.52 -53.03
CA GLN A 29 29.89 -51.24 -52.37
C GLN A 29 30.30 -50.09 -53.32
N PRO A 30 29.46 -49.09 -53.61
CA PRO A 30 29.89 -47.89 -54.30
C PRO A 30 30.74 -47.01 -53.37
N GLU A 31 31.79 -46.39 -53.91
CA GLU A 31 32.54 -45.32 -53.25
C GLU A 31 31.58 -44.24 -52.74
N ILE A 32 31.66 -43.94 -51.43
CA ILE A 32 30.95 -42.81 -50.83
C ILE A 32 31.72 -41.56 -51.23
N THR A 33 31.27 -40.87 -52.27
CA THR A 33 31.63 -39.48 -52.51
C THR A 33 31.01 -38.62 -51.40
N ASP A 34 31.85 -37.82 -50.76
CA ASP A 34 31.46 -36.88 -49.71
C ASP A 34 30.62 -35.74 -50.31
N ILE A 35 29.30 -35.91 -50.23
CA ILE A 35 28.30 -34.98 -50.80
C ILE A 35 28.40 -33.57 -50.15
N PHE A 36 29.05 -33.43 -48.98
CA PHE A 36 29.20 -32.14 -48.29
C PHE A 36 30.26 -31.22 -48.93
N ALA A 37 31.21 -31.77 -49.70
CA ALA A 37 32.19 -30.95 -50.42
C ALA A 37 31.62 -30.25 -51.68
N GLU A 38 30.46 -30.68 -52.19
CA GLU A 38 29.85 -30.13 -53.42
C GLU A 38 28.73 -29.09 -53.16
N VAL A 39 28.14 -29.05 -51.94
CA VAL A 39 27.02 -28.12 -51.60
C VAL A 39 27.43 -26.92 -50.75
N GLY A 40 28.69 -26.80 -50.32
CA GLY A 40 29.21 -25.62 -49.62
C GLY A 40 28.74 -25.44 -48.17
N LEU A 41 28.08 -26.43 -47.58
CA LEU A 41 27.68 -26.43 -46.16
C LEU A 41 28.76 -27.12 -45.32
N TRP A 42 29.51 -26.33 -44.55
CA TRP A 42 30.65 -26.77 -43.73
C TRP A 42 30.24 -27.48 -42.43
N CYS A 43 29.05 -27.18 -41.88
CA CYS A 43 28.58 -27.69 -40.59
C CYS A 43 27.37 -28.62 -40.71
N LYS A 44 27.28 -29.62 -39.81
CA LYS A 44 26.17 -30.57 -39.75
C LYS A 44 25.12 -30.06 -38.78
N ASN A 45 23.86 -29.92 -39.22
CA ASN A 45 22.74 -29.60 -38.33
C ASN A 45 22.77 -30.51 -37.08
N PRO A 46 22.66 -29.95 -35.85
CA PRO A 46 22.25 -28.57 -35.51
C PRO A 46 23.38 -27.53 -35.46
N ASP A 47 24.60 -27.89 -35.88
CA ASP A 47 25.75 -27.00 -35.78
C ASP A 47 25.64 -25.78 -36.71
N LEU A 48 25.85 -24.59 -36.14
CA LEU A 48 25.91 -23.30 -36.82
C LEU A 48 27.36 -22.96 -37.18
N VAL A 49 27.54 -22.20 -38.26
CA VAL A 49 28.86 -21.61 -38.58
C VAL A 49 29.05 -20.40 -37.67
N GLN A 50 30.08 -20.44 -36.84
CA GLN A 50 30.51 -19.33 -35.99
C GLN A 50 31.98 -19.01 -36.30
N ILE A 51 32.43 -17.80 -35.95
CA ILE A 51 33.85 -17.45 -36.05
C ILE A 51 34.51 -17.76 -34.72
N ALA A 52 35.54 -18.60 -34.73
CA ALA A 52 36.29 -18.91 -33.52
C ALA A 52 36.89 -17.64 -32.92
N SER A 53 36.68 -17.52 -31.61
CA SER A 53 37.19 -16.47 -30.75
C SER A 53 37.59 -17.07 -29.41
N ALA A 54 38.12 -16.24 -28.52
CA ALA A 54 38.42 -16.63 -27.15
C ALA A 54 37.21 -17.15 -26.36
N ASP A 55 35.98 -16.78 -26.74
CA ASP A 55 34.76 -17.23 -26.07
C ASP A 55 34.54 -18.74 -26.18
N PHE A 56 35.09 -19.35 -27.24
CA PHE A 56 34.98 -20.78 -27.55
C PHE A 56 36.11 -21.63 -26.96
N TYR A 57 37.05 -21.02 -26.25
CA TYR A 57 38.12 -21.75 -25.57
C TYR A 57 37.54 -22.58 -24.41
N PRO A 58 38.19 -23.70 -24.05
CA PRO A 58 37.85 -24.40 -22.81
C PRO A 58 37.88 -23.46 -21.62
N LEU A 59 37.03 -23.71 -20.62
CA LEU A 59 37.12 -23.02 -19.34
C LEU A 59 38.53 -23.18 -18.76
N THR A 60 39.08 -22.05 -18.31
CA THR A 60 40.34 -22.01 -17.56
C THR A 60 40.17 -22.70 -16.21
N ALA A 61 41.30 -23.03 -15.58
CA ALA A 61 41.29 -23.65 -14.25
C ALA A 61 40.63 -22.74 -13.19
N ASP A 62 40.76 -21.42 -13.36
CA ASP A 62 40.20 -20.43 -12.45
C ASP A 62 38.68 -20.29 -12.66
N GLU A 63 38.19 -20.23 -13.91
CA GLU A 63 36.76 -20.25 -14.24
C GLU A 63 36.07 -21.51 -13.69
N GLN A 64 36.68 -22.68 -13.89
CA GLN A 64 36.14 -23.94 -13.37
C GLN A 64 36.09 -23.95 -11.84
N ALA A 65 37.15 -23.46 -11.17
CA ALA A 65 37.17 -23.35 -9.72
C ALA A 65 36.11 -22.37 -9.19
N GLY A 66 35.84 -21.29 -9.93
CA GLY A 66 34.78 -20.33 -9.61
C GLY A 66 33.39 -20.95 -9.70
N ILE A 67 33.08 -21.69 -10.78
CA ILE A 67 31.81 -22.43 -10.92
C ILE A 67 31.63 -23.43 -9.78
N ASP A 68 32.67 -24.21 -9.47
CA ASP A 68 32.63 -25.21 -8.41
C ASP A 68 32.37 -24.57 -7.03
N ALA A 69 32.97 -23.40 -6.78
CA ALA A 69 32.76 -22.63 -5.56
C ALA A 69 31.34 -22.07 -5.47
N GLY A 70 30.83 -21.44 -6.53
CA GLY A 70 29.47 -20.90 -6.57
C GLY A 70 28.40 -21.98 -6.38
N LYS A 71 28.59 -23.16 -7.00
CA LYS A 71 27.71 -24.31 -6.78
C LYS A 71 27.71 -24.77 -5.33
N ALA A 72 28.87 -24.81 -4.67
CA ALA A 72 28.96 -25.20 -3.26
C ALA A 72 28.27 -24.20 -2.33
N GLU A 73 28.33 -22.91 -2.64
CA GLU A 73 27.64 -21.85 -1.90
C GLU A 73 26.12 -21.94 -2.06
N ALA A 74 25.63 -22.03 -3.30
CA ALA A 74 24.20 -22.20 -3.59
C ALA A 74 23.60 -23.43 -2.89
N LYS A 75 24.35 -24.54 -2.86
CA LYS A 75 23.99 -25.74 -2.12
C LYS A 75 23.84 -25.50 -0.63
N THR A 76 24.81 -24.80 -0.03
CA THR A 76 24.80 -24.47 1.40
C THR A 76 23.61 -23.60 1.77
N ALA A 77 23.28 -22.61 0.93
CA ALA A 77 22.11 -21.75 1.12
C ALA A 77 20.79 -22.52 1.03
N ALA A 78 20.66 -23.39 0.02
CA ALA A 78 19.46 -24.21 -0.17
C ALA A 78 19.25 -25.22 0.98
N GLU A 79 20.34 -25.83 1.49
CA GLU A 79 20.31 -26.70 2.66
C GLU A 79 19.84 -25.95 3.91
N ALA A 80 20.33 -24.72 4.13
CA ALA A 80 19.90 -23.89 5.26
C ALA A 80 18.42 -23.49 5.18
N GLY A 81 17.90 -23.22 3.98
CA GLY A 81 16.49 -22.85 3.76
C GLY A 81 15.51 -24.03 3.89
N ALA A 82 15.91 -25.22 3.45
CA ALA A 82 15.09 -26.43 3.54
C ALA A 82 15.06 -27.02 4.96
N GLY A 83 16.14 -26.86 5.73
CA GLY A 83 16.24 -27.44 7.07
C GLY A 83 16.03 -28.95 7.05
N ASP A 84 15.07 -29.45 7.84
CA ASP A 84 14.78 -30.89 7.95
C ASP A 84 14.23 -31.53 6.66
N SER A 85 13.84 -30.75 5.65
CA SER A 85 13.33 -31.24 4.37
C SER A 85 14.38 -31.36 3.25
N TRP A 86 15.66 -31.11 3.57
CA TRP A 86 16.75 -31.13 2.59
C TRP A 86 16.97 -32.51 1.94
N ASP A 87 16.98 -32.54 0.60
CA ASP A 87 17.37 -33.69 -0.21
C ASP A 87 18.45 -33.28 -1.21
N GLU A 88 19.70 -33.59 -0.88
CA GLU A 88 20.88 -33.29 -1.69
C GLU A 88 20.79 -33.91 -3.10
N ALA A 89 20.25 -35.12 -3.24
CA ALA A 89 20.23 -35.81 -4.52
C ALA A 89 19.17 -35.23 -5.46
N ALA A 90 18.03 -34.80 -4.91
CA ALA A 90 17.02 -34.07 -5.66
C ALA A 90 17.54 -32.69 -6.10
N TRP A 91 18.17 -31.94 -5.18
CA TRP A 91 18.75 -30.64 -5.50
C TRP A 91 19.85 -30.73 -6.57
N GLU A 92 20.79 -31.67 -6.45
CA GLU A 92 21.85 -31.87 -7.45
C GLU A 92 21.31 -32.26 -8.84
N ALA A 93 20.15 -32.93 -8.90
CA ALA A 93 19.50 -33.30 -10.16
C ALA A 93 18.78 -32.11 -10.83
N ASP A 94 18.26 -31.18 -10.03
CA ASP A 94 17.49 -30.03 -10.50
C ASP A 94 18.34 -28.76 -10.66
N PHE A 95 19.51 -28.69 -10.02
CA PHE A 95 20.40 -27.53 -10.06
C PHE A 95 20.85 -27.20 -11.50
N LYS A 96 20.81 -25.90 -11.81
CA LYS A 96 21.21 -25.31 -13.09
C LYS A 96 22.32 -24.31 -12.85
N TYR A 97 23.39 -24.34 -13.65
CA TYR A 97 24.51 -23.40 -13.48
C TYR A 97 24.09 -21.95 -13.77
N GLU A 98 23.02 -21.79 -14.55
CA GLU A 98 22.36 -20.54 -14.88
C GLU A 98 21.72 -19.85 -13.67
N GLN A 99 21.61 -20.55 -12.52
CA GLN A 99 21.21 -19.97 -11.22
C GLN A 99 22.37 -19.27 -10.50
N LEU A 100 23.60 -19.40 -10.99
CA LEU A 100 24.77 -18.68 -10.47
C LEU A 100 24.90 -17.33 -11.17
N ASP A 101 25.57 -16.37 -10.50
CA ASP A 101 26.04 -15.15 -11.16
C ASP A 101 27.24 -15.47 -12.07
N LEU A 102 26.92 -15.99 -13.25
CA LEU A 102 27.92 -16.46 -14.21
C LEU A 102 28.78 -15.33 -14.77
N TYR A 103 28.27 -14.10 -14.88
CA TYR A 103 29.08 -12.97 -15.35
C TYR A 103 30.16 -12.59 -14.35
N SER A 104 29.88 -12.64 -13.05
CA SER A 104 30.90 -12.42 -12.01
C SER A 104 31.95 -13.54 -11.94
N ILE A 105 31.61 -14.76 -12.39
CA ILE A 105 32.50 -15.93 -12.36
C ILE A 105 33.34 -16.05 -13.63
N LEU A 106 32.74 -15.77 -14.80
CA LEU A 106 33.28 -16.12 -16.11
C LEU A 106 33.60 -14.92 -17.01
N ASP A 107 33.36 -13.70 -16.52
CA ASP A 107 33.40 -12.46 -17.29
C ASP A 107 32.44 -12.48 -18.50
N LEU A 108 32.39 -11.34 -19.21
CA LEU A 108 31.61 -11.20 -20.45
C LEU A 108 32.37 -11.82 -21.62
N THR A 109 31.65 -12.52 -22.49
CA THR A 109 32.14 -12.87 -23.83
C THR A 109 32.32 -11.62 -24.70
N LEU A 110 33.03 -11.74 -25.82
CA LEU A 110 33.22 -10.62 -26.76
C LEU A 110 31.88 -10.08 -27.29
N GLU A 111 30.94 -10.98 -27.63
CA GLU A 111 29.60 -10.60 -28.09
C GLU A 111 28.76 -9.95 -26.99
N GLU A 112 28.80 -10.49 -25.76
CA GLU A 112 28.12 -9.88 -24.61
C GLU A 112 28.71 -8.50 -24.28
N THR A 113 30.01 -8.30 -24.50
CA THR A 113 30.66 -6.98 -24.38
C THR A 113 30.11 -6.00 -25.41
N GLU A 114 29.91 -6.42 -26.66
CA GLU A 114 29.29 -5.57 -27.69
C GLU A 114 27.83 -5.22 -27.35
N ARG A 115 27.05 -6.20 -26.86
CA ARG A 115 25.68 -5.96 -26.39
C ARG A 115 25.62 -5.05 -25.17
N GLN A 116 26.57 -5.16 -24.24
CA GLN A 116 26.67 -4.26 -23.08
C GLN A 116 26.88 -2.80 -23.51
N VAL A 117 27.66 -2.56 -24.56
CA VAL A 117 27.85 -1.19 -25.10
C VAL A 117 26.52 -0.61 -25.57
N ILE A 118 25.72 -1.39 -26.30
CA ILE A 118 24.39 -0.95 -26.79
C ILE A 118 23.45 -0.68 -25.62
N ALA A 119 23.35 -1.61 -24.67
CA ALA A 119 22.51 -1.45 -23.48
C ALA A 119 22.90 -0.20 -22.66
N LYS A 120 24.20 0.10 -22.58
CA LYS A 120 24.71 1.30 -21.93
C LYS A 120 24.31 2.58 -22.66
N GLU A 121 24.30 2.58 -23.99
CA GLU A 121 23.82 3.73 -24.79
C GLU A 121 22.33 3.97 -24.58
N GLU A 122 21.52 2.91 -24.52
CA GLU A 122 20.08 2.98 -24.23
C GLU A 122 19.80 3.49 -22.81
N ALA A 123 20.51 2.97 -21.82
CA ALA A 123 20.41 3.40 -20.44
C ALA A 123 20.80 4.89 -20.28
N LEU A 124 21.81 5.35 -21.01
CA LEU A 124 22.21 6.75 -21.02
C LEU A 124 21.10 7.65 -21.59
N ALA A 125 20.52 7.25 -22.73
CA ALA A 125 19.42 7.98 -23.35
C ALA A 125 18.19 8.05 -22.43
N PHE A 126 17.90 6.95 -21.72
CA PHE A 126 16.85 6.90 -20.71
C PHE A 126 17.08 7.93 -19.58
N GLN A 127 18.28 7.95 -18.99
CA GLN A 127 18.58 8.87 -17.88
C GLN A 127 18.51 10.34 -18.29
N ILE A 128 18.93 10.65 -19.52
CA ILE A 128 18.80 12.01 -20.10
C ILE A 128 17.33 12.37 -20.30
N ALA A 129 16.50 11.45 -20.80
CA ALA A 129 15.06 11.68 -20.95
C ALA A 129 14.36 11.94 -19.60
N GLN A 130 14.90 11.40 -18.51
CA GLN A 130 14.45 11.66 -17.14
C GLN A 130 15.08 12.93 -16.51
N GLY A 131 15.79 13.76 -17.28
CA GLY A 131 16.39 15.01 -16.82
C GLY A 131 17.55 14.86 -15.83
N GLN A 132 18.09 13.66 -15.65
CA GLN A 132 19.14 13.39 -14.66
C GLN A 132 20.47 14.06 -15.02
N ASP A 133 20.71 14.33 -16.31
CA ASP A 133 21.87 15.07 -16.80
C ASP A 133 21.84 16.54 -16.37
N VAL A 134 20.66 17.18 -16.41
CA VAL A 134 20.47 18.55 -15.96
C VAL A 134 20.64 18.65 -14.45
N ILE A 135 20.05 17.71 -13.70
CA ILE A 135 20.10 17.68 -12.24
C ILE A 135 21.52 17.46 -11.71
N ARG A 136 22.25 16.49 -12.28
CA ARG A 136 23.60 16.12 -11.81
C ARG A 136 24.70 16.98 -12.42
N GLY A 137 24.43 17.70 -13.50
CA GLY A 137 25.36 18.64 -14.13
C GLY A 137 26.68 17.99 -14.52
N GLU A 138 27.81 18.62 -14.16
CA GLU A 138 29.15 18.11 -14.49
C GLU A 138 29.45 16.71 -13.90
N GLY A 139 28.73 16.30 -12.85
CA GLY A 139 28.87 14.99 -12.21
C GLY A 139 28.07 13.86 -12.86
N PHE A 140 27.22 14.16 -13.87
CA PHE A 140 26.33 13.17 -14.48
C PHE A 140 27.08 11.98 -15.08
N ASN A 141 28.12 12.23 -15.87
CA ASN A 141 28.85 11.14 -16.53
C ASN A 141 29.54 10.21 -15.53
N GLU A 142 30.17 10.76 -14.48
CA GLU A 142 30.83 9.95 -13.45
C GLU A 142 29.81 9.13 -12.67
N TRP A 143 28.67 9.72 -12.32
CA TRP A 143 27.57 9.01 -11.68
C TRP A 143 27.00 7.90 -12.57
N PHE A 144 26.73 8.20 -13.85
CA PHE A 144 26.15 7.25 -14.79
C PHE A 144 27.03 6.01 -14.97
N GLU A 145 28.35 6.20 -15.06
CA GLU A 145 29.31 5.10 -15.14
C GLU A 145 29.28 4.19 -13.92
N LEU A 146 29.16 4.78 -12.72
CA LEU A 146 29.05 4.02 -11.47
C LEU A 146 27.70 3.31 -11.36
N TRP A 147 26.61 4.04 -11.64
CA TRP A 147 25.25 3.52 -11.63
C TRP A 147 25.08 2.33 -12.58
N PHE A 148 25.50 2.46 -13.85
CA PHE A 148 25.38 1.38 -14.82
C PHE A 148 26.24 0.16 -14.45
N ALA A 149 27.40 0.36 -13.82
CA ALA A 149 28.27 -0.72 -13.37
C ALA A 149 27.69 -1.51 -12.18
N GLU A 150 26.75 -0.93 -11.43
CA GLU A 150 26.06 -1.60 -10.32
C GLU A 150 24.90 -2.50 -10.79
N ILE A 151 24.40 -2.29 -12.03
CA ILE A 151 23.32 -3.09 -12.60
C ILE A 151 23.86 -4.49 -12.97
N PRO A 152 23.30 -5.59 -12.43
CA PRO A 152 23.73 -6.93 -12.76
C PRO A 152 23.62 -7.19 -14.28
N PRO A 153 24.68 -7.63 -14.99
CA PRO A 153 24.62 -7.85 -16.43
C PRO A 153 23.52 -8.81 -16.86
N ALA A 154 23.18 -9.77 -16.01
CA ALA A 154 22.11 -10.73 -16.25
C ALA A 154 20.71 -10.08 -16.40
N SER A 155 20.48 -8.88 -15.87
CA SER A 155 19.17 -8.20 -15.95
C SER A 155 18.89 -7.64 -17.35
N TYR A 156 19.93 -7.23 -18.09
CA TYR A 156 19.79 -6.62 -19.42
C TYR A 156 20.45 -7.43 -20.56
N LEU A 157 21.37 -8.35 -20.27
CA LEU A 157 21.96 -9.25 -21.27
C LEU A 157 21.29 -10.63 -21.33
N GLY A 158 20.60 -11.04 -20.26
CA GLY A 158 20.13 -12.41 -20.05
C GLY A 158 21.23 -13.34 -19.52
N PRO A 159 21.03 -14.66 -19.49
CA PRO A 159 22.01 -15.61 -18.97
C PRO A 159 23.33 -15.58 -19.77
N SER A 160 24.46 -15.80 -19.08
CA SER A 160 25.78 -15.83 -19.72
C SER A 160 25.90 -17.01 -20.69
N GLN A 161 26.47 -16.75 -21.86
CA GLN A 161 26.70 -17.72 -22.92
C GLN A 161 28.05 -18.46 -22.80
N ARG A 162 28.91 -18.04 -21.85
CA ARG A 162 30.31 -18.49 -21.75
C ARG A 162 30.44 -19.99 -21.53
N ILE A 163 29.59 -20.61 -20.70
CA ILE A 163 29.59 -22.07 -20.48
C ILE A 163 29.29 -22.81 -21.79
N ASN A 164 28.24 -22.38 -22.51
CA ASN A 164 27.80 -23.03 -23.74
C ASN A 164 28.86 -22.93 -24.85
N ARG A 165 29.49 -21.77 -24.99
CA ARG A 165 30.55 -21.55 -26.00
C ARG A 165 31.82 -22.35 -25.71
N SER A 166 32.15 -22.57 -24.44
CA SER A 166 33.37 -23.31 -24.03
C SER A 166 33.43 -24.77 -24.48
N VAL A 167 32.29 -25.39 -24.82
CA VAL A 167 32.16 -26.81 -25.16
C VAL A 167 32.88 -27.18 -26.45
N ASN A 168 33.06 -26.21 -27.36
CA ASN A 168 33.73 -26.40 -28.65
C ASN A 168 35.26 -26.57 -28.53
N ALA A 169 35.84 -26.17 -27.40
CA ALA A 169 37.25 -26.36 -27.06
C ALA A 169 38.24 -25.88 -28.15
N THR A 170 38.01 -24.67 -28.70
CA THR A 170 38.92 -24.07 -29.69
C THR A 170 40.22 -23.59 -29.04
N THR A 171 41.20 -23.20 -29.87
CA THR A 171 42.49 -22.65 -29.42
C THR A 171 42.78 -21.34 -30.13
N ALA A 172 43.68 -20.52 -29.59
CA ALA A 172 44.04 -19.23 -30.20
C ALA A 172 44.58 -19.33 -31.64
N ASP A 173 45.13 -20.48 -32.04
CA ASP A 173 45.56 -20.71 -33.41
C ASP A 173 44.40 -20.82 -34.41
N MET A 174 43.16 -20.96 -33.91
CA MET A 174 41.91 -21.07 -34.69
C MET A 174 41.13 -19.74 -34.70
N ASP A 175 41.61 -18.69 -34.04
CA ASP A 175 40.89 -17.41 -34.00
C ASP A 175 40.69 -16.84 -35.41
N GLY A 176 39.45 -16.47 -35.73
CA GLY A 176 39.08 -15.98 -37.06
C GLY A 176 38.73 -17.07 -38.08
N ASP A 177 38.89 -18.35 -37.73
CA ASP A 177 38.45 -19.47 -38.57
C ASP A 177 36.95 -19.78 -38.36
N GLU A 178 36.28 -20.25 -39.41
CA GLU A 178 34.92 -20.77 -39.32
C GLU A 178 34.90 -22.11 -38.56
N ILE A 179 34.17 -22.14 -37.44
CA ILE A 179 33.93 -23.34 -36.63
C ILE A 179 32.47 -23.75 -36.68
N CYS A 180 32.24 -25.04 -36.48
CA CYS A 180 30.91 -25.56 -36.24
C CYS A 180 30.62 -25.46 -34.75
N TYR A 181 29.75 -24.55 -34.38
CA TYR A 181 29.21 -24.41 -33.02
C TYR A 181 27.93 -25.20 -32.91
N THR A 182 27.89 -26.16 -32.00
CA THR A 182 26.64 -26.80 -31.60
C THR A 182 25.98 -25.88 -30.57
N PRO A 183 24.98 -25.05 -30.95
CA PRO A 183 24.18 -24.32 -29.97
C PRO A 183 23.55 -25.30 -28.98
N PRO A 184 23.08 -24.84 -27.80
CA PRO A 184 22.44 -25.70 -26.82
C PRO A 184 21.47 -26.69 -27.48
N LEU A 185 21.59 -27.97 -27.10
CA LEU A 185 20.93 -29.15 -27.74
C LEU A 185 19.39 -29.06 -27.83
N SER A 186 18.80 -28.04 -27.21
CA SER A 186 17.40 -27.69 -27.28
C SER A 186 17.23 -26.21 -26.95
N CYS A 187 16.47 -25.50 -27.78
CA CYS A 187 15.90 -24.24 -27.37
C CYS A 187 14.80 -24.48 -26.32
N PRO A 188 14.67 -23.58 -25.35
CA PRO A 188 13.68 -23.76 -24.31
C PRO A 188 12.27 -23.63 -24.86
N ASN A 189 11.37 -24.36 -24.22
CA ASN A 189 9.97 -24.44 -24.59
C ASN A 189 9.74 -24.89 -26.05
N TYR A 190 9.24 -24.01 -26.91
CA TYR A 190 8.88 -24.24 -28.31
C TYR A 190 9.75 -23.46 -29.29
N LYS A 191 10.68 -22.66 -28.78
CA LYS A 191 11.61 -21.88 -29.59
C LYS A 191 12.48 -22.81 -30.42
N VAL A 192 12.99 -22.30 -31.53
CA VAL A 192 13.88 -23.04 -32.44
C VAL A 192 15.20 -22.30 -32.55
N ILE A 193 16.24 -23.04 -32.89
CA ILE A 193 17.57 -22.47 -33.13
C ILE A 193 17.44 -21.47 -34.29
N ASP A 194 18.04 -20.29 -34.13
CA ASP A 194 18.19 -19.36 -35.24
C ASP A 194 19.26 -19.87 -36.21
N GLU A 195 18.83 -20.29 -37.40
CA GLU A 195 19.76 -20.76 -38.44
C GLU A 195 20.66 -19.63 -38.98
N ALA A 196 20.30 -18.35 -38.75
CA ALA A 196 21.13 -17.20 -39.10
C ALA A 196 22.22 -16.90 -38.06
N GLY A 197 22.11 -17.48 -36.85
CA GLY A 197 23.06 -17.29 -35.76
C GLY A 197 23.04 -15.90 -35.13
N ILE A 198 21.98 -15.11 -35.32
CA ILE A 198 21.80 -13.79 -34.69
C ILE A 198 21.34 -13.96 -33.24
N TYR A 199 20.49 -14.95 -32.97
CA TYR A 199 20.02 -15.28 -31.62
C TYR A 199 20.25 -16.77 -31.31
N GLU A 200 20.38 -17.16 -30.04
CA GLU A 200 20.48 -18.59 -29.70
C GLU A 200 19.17 -19.33 -30.01
N CYS A 201 18.03 -18.69 -29.72
CA CYS A 201 16.70 -19.25 -29.88
C CYS A 201 15.69 -18.18 -30.33
N ILE A 202 15.06 -18.42 -31.47
CA ILE A 202 13.99 -17.59 -32.01
C ILE A 202 12.64 -18.28 -31.84
N ILE A 203 11.58 -17.50 -31.88
CA ILE A 203 10.24 -18.03 -31.99
C ILE A 203 10.11 -18.64 -33.39
N PRO A 204 9.56 -19.86 -33.56
CA PRO A 204 9.37 -20.43 -34.88
C PRO A 204 8.27 -19.69 -35.63
N GLU A 205 8.42 -19.48 -36.95
CA GLU A 205 7.38 -18.83 -37.75
C GLU A 205 6.05 -19.60 -37.81
N GLN A 206 6.11 -20.92 -37.64
CA GLN A 206 4.95 -21.79 -37.65
C GLN A 206 4.72 -22.41 -36.29
N ASN A 207 3.44 -22.51 -35.89
CA ASN A 207 3.06 -23.20 -34.67
C ASN A 207 3.61 -24.63 -34.68
N PRO A 208 4.51 -24.97 -33.73
CA PRO A 208 5.19 -26.25 -33.73
C PRO A 208 4.33 -27.37 -33.14
N ILE A 209 3.15 -27.09 -32.56
CA ILE A 209 2.23 -28.13 -32.09
C ILE A 209 1.46 -28.72 -33.29
N LEU A 210 1.49 -30.05 -33.42
CA LEU A 210 0.82 -30.77 -34.53
C LEU A 210 -0.70 -30.81 -34.36
N ASP A 211 -1.19 -30.95 -33.13
CA ASP A 211 -2.59 -31.22 -32.78
C ASP A 211 -3.20 -30.06 -31.94
N ALA A 212 -2.75 -28.81 -32.11
CA ALA A 212 -3.35 -27.67 -31.39
C ALA A 212 -4.81 -27.48 -31.84
N PRO A 213 -5.78 -27.31 -30.90
CA PRO A 213 -7.16 -27.00 -31.25
C PRO A 213 -7.24 -25.75 -32.13
N ALA A 214 -8.06 -25.77 -33.17
CA ALA A 214 -8.30 -24.55 -33.94
C ALA A 214 -9.12 -23.57 -33.08
N PRO A 215 -8.76 -22.28 -33.04
CA PRO A 215 -9.62 -21.28 -32.42
C PRO A 215 -10.93 -21.15 -33.21
N VAL A 216 -11.99 -20.70 -32.55
CA VAL A 216 -13.31 -20.43 -33.15
C VAL A 216 -13.26 -19.26 -34.12
N VAL A 217 -12.23 -18.43 -34.01
CA VAL A 217 -11.96 -17.25 -34.82
C VAL A 217 -10.49 -17.19 -35.18
N ILE A 218 -10.18 -16.69 -36.38
CA ILE A 218 -8.82 -16.41 -36.85
C ILE A 218 -8.82 -15.05 -37.54
N ALA A 219 -7.65 -14.43 -37.64
CA ALA A 219 -7.49 -13.17 -38.35
C ALA A 219 -7.89 -13.27 -39.84
N GLY A 220 -8.77 -12.37 -40.28
CA GLY A 220 -9.09 -12.15 -41.68
C GLY A 220 -8.08 -11.26 -42.42
N PRO A 221 -8.34 -10.93 -43.70
CA PRO A 221 -7.58 -9.92 -44.42
C PRO A 221 -7.64 -8.57 -43.69
N ASN A 222 -6.47 -7.93 -43.48
CA ASN A 222 -6.33 -6.69 -42.73
C ASN A 222 -6.88 -6.75 -41.28
N GLU A 223 -6.92 -7.93 -40.68
CA GLU A 223 -7.28 -8.11 -39.28
C GLU A 223 -6.10 -8.74 -38.51
N ALA A 224 -6.12 -8.59 -37.20
CA ALA A 224 -5.39 -9.39 -36.23
C ALA A 224 -6.36 -9.85 -35.13
N VAL A 225 -6.01 -10.92 -34.42
CA VAL A 225 -6.81 -11.42 -33.29
C VAL A 225 -5.91 -11.62 -32.10
N VAL A 226 -6.34 -11.12 -30.95
CA VAL A 226 -5.66 -11.32 -29.68
C VAL A 226 -6.56 -12.13 -28.74
N PHE A 227 -5.97 -13.11 -28.06
CA PHE A 227 -6.63 -14.01 -27.11
C PHE A 227 -6.05 -13.82 -25.71
N TYR A 228 -6.91 -13.85 -24.70
CA TYR A 228 -6.54 -13.87 -23.29
C TYR A 228 -7.27 -15.01 -22.57
N ARG A 229 -6.49 -15.89 -21.93
CA ARG A 229 -7.02 -17.00 -21.14
C ARG A 229 -6.75 -16.79 -19.66
N ASN A 230 -7.84 -16.73 -18.89
CA ASN A 230 -7.78 -16.69 -17.43
C ASN A 230 -7.34 -18.06 -16.86
N GLU A 231 -6.57 -18.06 -15.78
CA GLU A 231 -6.09 -19.30 -15.13
C GLU A 231 -7.23 -20.25 -14.72
N ASN A 232 -8.40 -19.70 -14.38
CA ASN A 232 -9.56 -20.45 -13.90
C ASN A 232 -10.50 -20.90 -15.03
N HIS A 233 -10.13 -20.68 -16.30
CA HIS A 233 -10.96 -21.06 -17.44
C HIS A 233 -11.21 -22.57 -17.53
N VAL A 234 -12.48 -22.96 -17.59
CA VAL A 234 -12.93 -24.36 -17.66
C VAL A 234 -13.30 -24.73 -19.10
N ASP A 235 -12.56 -25.68 -19.69
CA ASP A 235 -12.81 -26.16 -21.05
C ASP A 235 -14.23 -26.73 -21.21
N GLY A 236 -15.02 -26.14 -22.11
CA GLY A 236 -16.41 -26.53 -22.36
C GLY A 236 -17.39 -26.22 -21.21
N GLY A 237 -16.96 -25.42 -20.23
CA GLY A 237 -17.78 -24.86 -19.16
C GLY A 237 -18.36 -23.49 -19.51
N ASP A 238 -19.16 -22.96 -18.58
CA ASP A 238 -19.61 -21.56 -18.59
C ASP A 238 -18.51 -20.70 -17.96
N ASN A 239 -17.98 -19.75 -18.72
CA ASN A 239 -16.85 -18.90 -18.33
C ASN A 239 -17.22 -17.40 -18.39
N ASP A 240 -18.49 -17.05 -18.59
CA ASP A 240 -18.91 -15.67 -18.86
C ASP A 240 -18.51 -14.72 -17.72
N ALA A 241 -18.68 -15.15 -16.47
CA ALA A 241 -18.31 -14.38 -15.28
C ALA A 241 -16.79 -14.16 -15.14
N LEU A 242 -15.95 -15.03 -15.70
CA LEU A 242 -14.48 -14.86 -15.62
C LEU A 242 -13.99 -13.72 -16.51
N TYR A 243 -14.74 -13.35 -17.54
CA TYR A 243 -14.34 -12.36 -18.53
C TYR A 243 -15.28 -11.16 -18.60
N GLU A 244 -16.24 -11.04 -17.69
CA GLU A 244 -17.29 -10.00 -17.74
C GLU A 244 -16.73 -8.57 -17.68
N ASN A 245 -15.61 -8.39 -16.97
CA ASN A 245 -14.91 -7.12 -16.82
C ASN A 245 -13.70 -6.98 -17.75
N MET A 246 -13.50 -7.94 -18.65
CA MET A 246 -12.27 -8.00 -19.44
C MET A 246 -12.34 -7.16 -20.70
N VAL A 247 -11.35 -6.29 -20.87
CA VAL A 247 -11.18 -5.45 -22.06
C VAL A 247 -9.77 -5.53 -22.62
N ALA A 248 -9.63 -5.30 -23.93
CA ALA A 248 -8.34 -5.13 -24.59
C ALA A 248 -8.15 -3.66 -24.99
N HIS A 249 -7.21 -3.00 -24.32
CA HIS A 249 -6.82 -1.64 -24.64
C HIS A 249 -5.71 -1.65 -25.71
N THR A 250 -5.94 -0.97 -26.83
CA THR A 250 -5.09 -0.93 -28.02
C THR A 250 -4.84 0.50 -28.50
N TRP A 251 -3.62 0.79 -28.95
CA TRP A 251 -3.21 2.11 -29.49
C TRP A 251 -2.04 1.97 -30.49
N ASN A 252 -1.76 3.08 -31.20
CA ASN A 252 -0.57 3.24 -32.03
C ASN A 252 0.39 4.25 -31.37
N ASP A 253 1.69 4.01 -31.43
CA ASP A 253 2.68 4.89 -30.79
C ASP A 253 2.94 6.19 -31.56
N ASP A 254 3.07 7.29 -30.82
CA ASP A 254 3.48 8.60 -31.34
C ASP A 254 4.93 8.59 -31.88
N ALA A 255 5.77 7.66 -31.38
CA ALA A 255 7.15 7.45 -31.84
C ALA A 255 7.24 6.70 -33.18
N GLY A 256 6.12 6.18 -33.71
CA GLY A 256 6.06 5.50 -35.00
C GLY A 256 6.61 4.06 -35.01
N VAL A 257 6.75 3.42 -33.85
CA VAL A 257 7.30 2.06 -33.71
C VAL A 257 6.22 1.00 -33.99
N CYS A 258 5.09 1.04 -33.27
CA CYS A 258 3.93 0.19 -33.52
C CYS A 258 2.74 1.03 -34.00
N THR A 259 2.47 1.01 -35.30
CA THR A 259 1.43 1.83 -35.96
C THR A 259 0.51 0.99 -36.85
N ALA A 260 0.02 -0.12 -36.31
CA ALA A 260 -0.69 -1.12 -37.10
C ALA A 260 -2.21 -0.98 -37.14
N TYR A 261 -2.82 -0.37 -36.11
CA TYR A 261 -4.27 -0.36 -35.98
C TYR A 261 -4.91 0.76 -36.79
N ALA A 262 -6.06 0.47 -37.39
CA ALA A 262 -6.95 1.50 -37.89
C ALA A 262 -7.62 2.23 -36.72
N ASP A 263 -8.10 3.46 -36.94
CA ASP A 263 -8.70 4.31 -35.90
C ASP A 263 -9.80 3.60 -35.10
N ASP A 264 -10.63 2.79 -35.74
CA ASP A 264 -11.73 2.06 -35.09
C ASP A 264 -11.25 0.93 -34.15
N SER A 265 -9.98 0.54 -34.26
CA SER A 265 -9.31 -0.43 -33.38
C SER A 265 -8.38 0.24 -32.37
N ILE A 266 -8.41 1.57 -32.26
CA ILE A 266 -7.82 2.30 -31.13
C ILE A 266 -8.90 2.43 -30.06
N SER A 267 -8.51 2.27 -28.79
CA SER A 267 -9.43 2.27 -27.65
C SER A 267 -9.03 3.33 -26.61
N SER A 268 -9.95 3.64 -25.69
CA SER A 268 -9.64 4.39 -24.47
C SER A 268 -9.31 3.45 -23.31
N TRP A 269 -8.62 3.93 -22.29
CA TRP A 269 -8.29 3.13 -21.12
C TRP A 269 -9.54 2.54 -20.47
N GLY A 270 -9.49 1.25 -20.10
CA GLY A 270 -10.61 0.53 -19.50
C GLY A 270 -11.78 0.24 -20.44
N GLN A 271 -11.60 0.40 -21.76
CA GLN A 271 -12.63 0.13 -22.77
C GLN A 271 -12.08 -0.70 -23.93
N ASN A 272 -12.94 -1.48 -24.57
CA ASN A 272 -12.65 -2.10 -25.86
C ASN A 272 -12.71 -1.05 -26.99
N SER A 273 -12.01 -1.31 -28.09
CA SER A 273 -12.15 -0.51 -29.31
C SER A 273 -13.55 -0.64 -29.93
N ASN A 274 -13.95 0.36 -30.72
CA ASN A 274 -15.26 0.35 -31.39
C ASN A 274 -15.43 -0.88 -32.28
N TYR A 275 -14.38 -1.24 -33.03
CA TYR A 275 -14.39 -2.41 -33.89
C TYR A 275 -14.53 -3.72 -33.12
N ALA A 276 -13.86 -3.85 -31.97
CA ALA A 276 -13.96 -5.03 -31.12
C ALA A 276 -15.37 -5.21 -30.53
N ASN A 277 -16.07 -4.11 -30.23
CA ASN A 277 -17.44 -4.12 -29.71
C ASN A 277 -18.51 -4.49 -30.76
N GLU A 278 -18.17 -4.60 -32.04
CA GLU A 278 -19.13 -5.02 -33.06
C GLU A 278 -19.50 -6.52 -32.90
N PRO A 279 -20.76 -6.91 -33.19
CA PRO A 279 -21.21 -8.30 -33.02
C PRO A 279 -20.33 -9.30 -33.79
N GLY A 280 -19.69 -10.20 -33.04
CA GLY A 280 -18.83 -11.26 -33.60
C GLY A 280 -17.33 -10.92 -33.63
N ASN A 281 -16.93 -9.73 -33.15
CA ASN A 281 -15.53 -9.31 -33.05
C ASN A 281 -14.95 -9.47 -31.63
N ILE A 282 -15.80 -9.75 -30.63
CA ILE A 282 -15.43 -10.15 -29.28
C ILE A 282 -16.22 -11.40 -28.87
N GLY A 283 -15.61 -12.27 -28.07
CA GLY A 283 -16.27 -13.45 -27.52
C GLY A 283 -15.32 -14.39 -26.80
N ILE A 284 -15.83 -15.53 -26.32
CA ILE A 284 -15.03 -16.51 -25.58
C ILE A 284 -14.76 -17.74 -26.47
N ASP A 285 -13.48 -18.00 -26.72
CA ASP A 285 -12.98 -19.23 -27.32
C ASP A 285 -12.89 -20.35 -26.26
N PRO A 286 -13.43 -21.56 -26.52
CA PRO A 286 -13.37 -22.68 -25.57
C PRO A 286 -11.96 -23.20 -25.22
N ASN A 287 -10.95 -22.89 -26.05
CA ASN A 287 -9.57 -23.35 -25.90
C ASN A 287 -8.61 -22.21 -25.54
N TYR A 288 -8.93 -20.96 -25.90
CA TYR A 288 -8.00 -19.82 -25.77
C TYR A 288 -8.56 -18.62 -25.00
N GLY A 289 -9.74 -18.74 -24.41
CA GLY A 289 -10.33 -17.69 -23.59
C GLY A 289 -10.93 -16.55 -24.41
N MET A 290 -11.07 -15.37 -23.79
CA MET A 290 -11.66 -14.19 -24.44
C MET A 290 -10.81 -13.75 -25.63
N PHE A 291 -11.44 -13.39 -26.74
CA PHE A 291 -10.78 -12.89 -27.94
C PHE A 291 -11.29 -11.51 -28.34
N TRP A 292 -10.43 -10.72 -28.98
CA TRP A 292 -10.76 -9.46 -29.63
C TRP A 292 -10.19 -9.42 -31.04
N LYS A 293 -11.02 -9.10 -32.02
CA LYS A 293 -10.58 -8.78 -33.37
C LYS A 293 -10.18 -7.32 -33.48
N LEU A 294 -9.09 -7.07 -34.20
CA LEU A 294 -8.50 -5.77 -34.40
C LEU A 294 -8.35 -5.51 -35.90
N LEU A 295 -8.87 -4.38 -36.37
CA LEU A 295 -8.75 -3.91 -37.73
C LEU A 295 -7.40 -3.21 -37.93
N LEU A 296 -6.69 -3.61 -38.97
CA LEU A 296 -5.39 -3.06 -39.35
C LEU A 296 -5.54 -2.05 -40.48
N VAL A 297 -4.60 -1.10 -40.56
CA VAL A 297 -4.45 -0.23 -41.73
C VAL A 297 -3.99 -1.05 -42.96
N ASP A 298 -4.09 -0.45 -44.16
CA ASP A 298 -3.74 -1.14 -45.43
C ASP A 298 -2.26 -1.56 -45.50
N GLU A 299 -1.36 -0.77 -44.92
CA GLU A 299 0.08 -1.06 -44.79
C GLU A 299 0.47 -1.02 -43.31
N PRO A 300 0.16 -2.07 -42.52
CA PRO A 300 0.41 -2.05 -41.09
C PRO A 300 1.92 -2.17 -40.81
N GLY A 301 2.35 -1.59 -39.68
CA GLY A 301 3.68 -1.85 -39.12
C GLY A 301 3.87 -3.33 -38.75
N ASN A 302 5.01 -3.68 -38.15
CA ASN A 302 5.29 -5.07 -37.76
C ASN A 302 4.75 -5.44 -36.38
N CYS A 303 4.16 -4.49 -35.66
CA CYS A 303 3.60 -4.68 -34.33
C CYS A 303 2.40 -3.75 -34.06
N GLY A 304 1.54 -4.14 -33.12
CA GLY A 304 0.52 -3.27 -32.52
C GLY A 304 0.57 -3.38 -30.99
N ASN A 305 0.22 -2.31 -30.27
CA ASN A 305 0.25 -2.34 -28.81
C ASN A 305 -1.05 -2.88 -28.21
N VAL A 306 -0.96 -3.60 -27.10
CA VAL A 306 -2.13 -4.15 -26.42
C VAL A 306 -1.90 -4.25 -24.92
N ILE A 307 -2.96 -4.01 -24.15
CA ILE A 307 -3.02 -4.29 -22.73
C ILE A 307 -4.32 -5.05 -22.48
N PHE A 308 -4.23 -6.17 -21.77
CA PHE A 308 -5.40 -6.85 -21.24
C PHE A 308 -5.73 -6.24 -19.89
N ASN A 309 -6.94 -5.75 -19.70
CA ASN A 309 -7.33 -5.09 -18.47
C ASN A 309 -8.64 -5.68 -17.96
N ASP A 310 -8.62 -6.12 -16.71
CA ASP A 310 -9.81 -6.36 -15.94
C ASP A 310 -10.24 -5.03 -15.33
N THR A 311 -11.43 -4.54 -15.66
CA THR A 311 -11.90 -3.27 -15.11
C THR A 311 -12.18 -3.34 -13.60
N ALA A 312 -12.21 -4.54 -13.01
CA ALA A 312 -12.28 -4.72 -11.55
C ALA A 312 -10.89 -4.91 -10.91
N ASP A 313 -10.00 -5.69 -11.53
CA ASP A 313 -8.74 -6.13 -10.92
C ASP A 313 -7.46 -5.50 -11.53
N GLY A 314 -7.58 -4.70 -12.59
CA GLY A 314 -6.46 -4.02 -13.26
C GLY A 314 -5.81 -4.79 -14.43
N LYS A 315 -4.60 -4.40 -14.81
CA LYS A 315 -3.85 -5.02 -15.93
C LYS A 315 -3.63 -6.51 -15.68
N LYS A 316 -3.78 -7.31 -16.73
CA LYS A 316 -3.50 -8.75 -16.74
C LYS A 316 -2.28 -9.03 -17.63
N ILE A 317 -1.59 -10.14 -17.37
CA ILE A 317 -0.39 -10.62 -18.06
C ILE A 317 0.88 -9.80 -17.79
N SER A 318 0.82 -8.48 -17.88
CA SER A 318 1.94 -7.58 -17.66
C SER A 318 1.43 -6.19 -17.28
N ASP A 319 2.08 -5.55 -16.32
CA ASP A 319 1.85 -4.13 -16.01
C ASP A 319 2.51 -3.18 -17.02
N SER A 320 3.57 -3.66 -17.68
CA SER A 320 4.19 -3.02 -18.83
C SER A 320 3.41 -3.30 -20.12
N ASP A 321 3.51 -2.38 -21.07
CA ASP A 321 2.76 -2.42 -22.32
C ASP A 321 3.22 -3.58 -23.22
N LEU A 322 2.27 -4.39 -23.68
CA LEU A 322 2.58 -5.54 -24.51
C LEU A 322 2.58 -5.16 -25.98
N MET A 323 3.52 -5.75 -26.71
CA MET A 323 3.60 -5.63 -28.16
C MET A 323 3.03 -6.90 -28.79
N MET A 324 2.02 -6.77 -29.62
CA MET A 324 1.46 -7.84 -30.45
C MET A 324 2.25 -7.94 -31.77
N PRO A 325 2.97 -9.04 -32.03
CA PRO A 325 3.69 -9.24 -33.28
C PRO A 325 2.71 -9.46 -34.45
N ILE A 326 2.95 -8.83 -35.60
CA ILE A 326 2.16 -8.97 -36.84
C ILE A 326 3.04 -8.97 -38.11
N GLY A 327 4.35 -9.05 -37.93
CA GLY A 327 5.35 -8.94 -38.99
C GLY A 327 5.37 -10.13 -39.96
N PRO A 328 6.01 -9.95 -41.12
CA PRO A 328 6.08 -10.95 -42.17
C PRO A 328 7.09 -12.07 -41.84
N SER A 329 7.07 -13.12 -42.67
CA SER A 329 8.13 -14.15 -42.69
C SER A 329 9.50 -13.49 -42.94
N GLY A 330 10.53 -13.99 -42.26
CA GLY A 330 11.88 -13.45 -42.22
C GLY A 330 12.11 -12.40 -41.12
N ASN A 331 11.07 -11.90 -40.45
CA ASN A 331 11.23 -11.02 -39.29
C ASN A 331 11.45 -11.86 -38.01
N VAL A 332 12.70 -12.06 -37.62
CA VAL A 332 13.09 -12.93 -36.50
C VAL A 332 12.42 -12.57 -35.16
N VAL A 333 12.13 -11.30 -34.92
CA VAL A 333 11.54 -10.83 -33.64
C VAL A 333 10.03 -10.71 -33.71
N LEU A 334 9.50 -10.09 -34.76
CA LEU A 334 8.08 -9.70 -34.85
C LEU A 334 7.26 -10.53 -35.84
N HIS A 335 7.79 -11.63 -36.39
CA HIS A 335 6.98 -12.47 -37.29
C HIS A 335 5.72 -12.96 -36.57
N ASN A 336 4.59 -12.87 -37.26
CA ASN A 336 3.35 -13.55 -36.89
C ASN A 336 2.49 -13.72 -38.14
N LEU A 337 2.63 -14.88 -38.79
CA LEU A 337 2.10 -15.08 -40.14
C LEU A 337 0.59 -15.19 -40.20
N ASP A 338 -0.04 -15.68 -39.13
CA ASP A 338 -1.48 -15.82 -39.03
C ASP A 338 -2.14 -14.69 -38.22
N LYS A 339 -1.32 -13.78 -37.65
CA LYS A 339 -1.74 -12.60 -36.88
C LYS A 339 -2.67 -12.95 -35.72
N ASN A 340 -2.53 -14.15 -35.17
CA ASN A 340 -3.17 -14.55 -33.94
C ASN A 340 -2.13 -14.44 -32.81
N ALA A 341 -2.50 -13.82 -31.69
CA ALA A 341 -1.62 -13.67 -30.54
C ALA A 341 -2.31 -14.16 -29.27
N TYR A 342 -1.58 -14.84 -28.40
CA TYR A 342 -2.11 -15.60 -27.28
C TYR A 342 -1.46 -15.16 -25.97
N ALA A 343 -2.29 -14.82 -24.99
CA ALA A 343 -1.88 -14.56 -23.62
C ALA A 343 -2.66 -15.48 -22.66
N ASP A 344 -2.01 -15.90 -21.58
CA ASP A 344 -2.57 -16.83 -20.60
C ASP A 344 -1.93 -16.53 -19.24
N ASP A 345 -2.73 -16.47 -18.17
CA ASP A 345 -2.20 -16.18 -16.82
C ASP A 345 -1.13 -17.21 -16.37
N ASN A 346 -1.19 -18.43 -16.89
CA ASN A 346 -0.25 -19.50 -16.52
C ASN A 346 1.09 -19.45 -17.27
N PHE A 347 1.23 -18.59 -18.29
CA PHE A 347 2.42 -18.54 -19.14
C PHE A 347 2.84 -17.10 -19.39
N SER A 348 4.09 -16.77 -19.04
CA SER A 348 4.67 -15.46 -19.32
C SER A 348 4.69 -15.15 -20.82
N VAL A 349 4.63 -13.88 -21.19
CA VAL A 349 4.85 -13.43 -22.58
C VAL A 349 6.30 -13.67 -23.01
N ASN A 350 6.57 -13.61 -24.32
CA ASN A 350 7.94 -13.72 -24.81
C ASN A 350 8.71 -12.43 -24.58
N VAL A 351 9.94 -12.55 -24.08
CA VAL A 351 10.91 -11.44 -24.06
C VAL A 351 11.96 -11.68 -25.13
N LEU A 352 12.12 -10.72 -26.04
CA LEU A 352 13.15 -10.72 -27.09
C LEU A 352 13.63 -9.28 -27.29
N ASP A 353 14.94 -9.05 -27.13
CA ASP A 353 15.56 -7.72 -27.21
C ASP A 353 14.84 -6.65 -26.35
N GLY A 354 14.49 -7.02 -25.11
CA GLY A 354 13.80 -6.13 -24.16
C GLY A 354 12.32 -5.88 -24.47
N MET A 355 11.77 -6.43 -25.56
CA MET A 355 10.36 -6.27 -25.91
C MET A 355 9.51 -7.39 -25.29
N LEU A 356 8.38 -7.00 -24.69
CA LEU A 356 7.36 -7.92 -24.18
C LEU A 356 6.37 -8.26 -25.29
N LEU A 357 6.55 -9.41 -25.92
CA LEU A 357 5.79 -9.87 -27.06
C LEU A 357 4.66 -10.81 -26.63
N VAL A 358 3.41 -10.46 -26.97
CA VAL A 358 2.30 -11.40 -26.85
C VAL A 358 2.60 -12.66 -27.69
N ASN A 359 2.37 -13.83 -27.12
CA ASN A 359 2.89 -15.08 -27.68
C ASN A 359 2.24 -15.37 -29.05
N GLN A 360 3.05 -15.62 -30.08
CA GLN A 360 2.56 -15.92 -31.43
C GLN A 360 1.97 -17.34 -31.54
N HIS A 361 2.28 -18.23 -30.59
CA HIS A 361 1.76 -19.60 -30.57
C HIS A 361 1.06 -19.91 -29.25
N PRO A 362 -0.05 -20.67 -29.29
CA PRO A 362 -0.80 -21.02 -28.11
C PRO A 362 -0.04 -22.02 -27.21
N TYR A 363 -0.27 -21.93 -25.90
CA TYR A 363 0.26 -22.80 -24.85
C TYR A 363 1.75 -22.70 -24.55
N PHE A 364 2.36 -21.57 -24.91
CA PHE A 364 3.77 -21.36 -24.67
C PHE A 364 4.10 -19.92 -24.25
N GLY A 365 4.96 -19.79 -23.24
CA GLY A 365 5.56 -18.52 -22.79
C GLY A 365 7.09 -18.53 -22.75
N ALA A 366 7.72 -17.41 -22.36
CA ALA A 366 9.17 -17.38 -22.10
C ALA A 366 9.57 -18.42 -21.03
N GLU A 367 10.76 -19.03 -21.17
CA GLU A 367 11.40 -19.71 -20.05
C GLU A 367 11.74 -18.67 -18.99
N ALA A 368 11.73 -19.10 -17.72
CA ALA A 368 12.37 -18.34 -16.65
C ALA A 368 13.73 -17.85 -17.14
N SER A 369 13.95 -16.55 -16.98
CA SER A 369 15.24 -15.89 -17.13
C SER A 369 16.30 -16.58 -16.26
N SER A 370 17.51 -16.03 -16.20
CA SER A 370 18.64 -16.37 -15.32
C SER A 370 18.33 -16.46 -13.80
N GLY A 371 17.09 -16.68 -13.39
CA GLY A 371 16.58 -16.50 -12.03
C GLY A 371 16.38 -15.04 -11.66
N VAL A 372 16.76 -14.09 -12.53
CA VAL A 372 16.68 -12.65 -12.30
C VAL A 372 15.56 -12.08 -13.15
N THR A 373 14.53 -11.54 -12.52
CA THR A 373 13.48 -10.76 -13.20
C THR A 373 14.14 -9.56 -13.91
N SER A 374 13.95 -9.44 -15.22
CA SER A 374 14.44 -8.29 -15.99
C SER A 374 13.51 -7.09 -15.77
N CYS A 375 14.03 -6.02 -15.17
CA CYS A 375 13.30 -4.77 -14.95
C CYS A 375 13.81 -3.66 -15.87
N GLY A 376 12.98 -2.64 -16.07
CA GLY A 376 13.36 -1.45 -16.83
C GLY A 376 14.48 -0.66 -16.14
N TRP A 377 15.04 0.33 -16.83
CA TRP A 377 16.08 1.18 -16.25
C TRP A 377 15.56 1.92 -15.00
N SER A 378 16.42 2.00 -13.99
CA SER A 378 16.10 2.56 -12.65
C SER A 378 15.00 1.81 -11.90
N GLN A 379 14.95 0.49 -12.08
CA GLN A 379 14.04 -0.42 -11.37
C GLN A 379 14.79 -1.68 -10.96
N THR A 380 14.35 -2.30 -9.87
CA THR A 380 14.81 -3.60 -9.39
C THR A 380 13.62 -4.49 -9.06
N ALA A 381 13.77 -5.79 -9.21
CA ALA A 381 12.73 -6.72 -8.77
C ALA A 381 12.67 -6.78 -7.25
N ASN A 382 11.47 -6.75 -6.69
CA ASN A 382 11.23 -7.03 -5.27
C ASN A 382 11.13 -8.56 -5.01
N ASP A 383 10.93 -8.95 -3.75
CA ASP A 383 10.83 -10.37 -3.33
C ASP A 383 9.70 -11.15 -4.05
N ALA A 384 8.70 -10.45 -4.57
CA ALA A 384 7.59 -11.03 -5.33
C ALA A 384 7.89 -11.11 -6.85
N GLY A 385 9.04 -10.61 -7.30
CA GLY A 385 9.41 -10.55 -8.71
C GLY A 385 8.74 -9.42 -9.49
N ILE A 386 8.15 -8.42 -8.81
CA ILE A 386 7.58 -7.21 -9.42
C ILE A 386 8.67 -6.15 -9.53
N CYS A 387 8.73 -5.44 -10.65
CA CYS A 387 9.71 -4.38 -10.83
C CYS A 387 9.27 -3.14 -10.05
N VAL A 388 10.12 -2.67 -9.16
CA VAL A 388 9.90 -1.46 -8.35
C VAL A 388 11.03 -0.48 -8.60
N GLY A 389 10.76 0.82 -8.50
CA GLY A 389 11.82 1.82 -8.64
C GLY A 389 12.97 1.55 -7.66
N GLU A 390 14.20 1.56 -8.17
CA GLU A 390 15.36 1.19 -7.35
C GLU A 390 15.67 2.24 -6.28
N GLU A 391 16.42 1.84 -5.26
CA GLU A 391 16.95 2.79 -4.28
C GLU A 391 17.90 3.77 -4.97
N LEU A 392 17.65 5.06 -4.79
CA LEU A 392 18.37 6.11 -5.51
C LEU A 392 18.87 7.19 -4.54
N VAL A 393 20.17 7.46 -4.60
CA VAL A 393 20.78 8.58 -3.88
C VAL A 393 20.82 9.82 -4.77
N CYS A 394 20.09 10.84 -4.33
CA CYS A 394 19.96 12.09 -5.07
C CYS A 394 20.93 13.17 -4.57
N PRO A 395 21.38 14.08 -5.45
CA PRO A 395 22.15 15.25 -5.06
C PRO A 395 21.46 16.12 -3.98
N VAL A 396 22.22 17.03 -3.37
CA VAL A 396 21.66 18.04 -2.46
C VAL A 396 20.61 18.89 -3.21
N ASP A 397 19.56 19.31 -2.50
CA ASP A 397 18.42 20.08 -3.03
C ASP A 397 17.56 19.33 -4.06
N THR A 398 17.63 17.99 -4.05
CA THR A 398 16.77 17.11 -4.85
C THR A 398 16.24 15.96 -4.00
N VAL A 399 15.12 15.39 -4.41
CA VAL A 399 14.43 14.28 -3.74
C VAL A 399 14.36 13.09 -4.67
N ALA A 400 14.52 11.88 -4.13
CA ALA A 400 14.29 10.65 -4.86
C ALA A 400 12.78 10.38 -4.92
N VAL A 401 12.27 10.14 -6.12
CA VAL A 401 10.86 9.79 -6.37
C VAL A 401 10.79 8.46 -7.08
N GLY A 402 9.67 7.75 -6.96
CA GLY A 402 9.47 6.42 -7.57
C GLY A 402 10.21 5.27 -6.86
N VAL A 403 11.03 5.54 -5.84
CA VAL A 403 11.71 4.49 -5.07
C VAL A 403 10.70 3.54 -4.42
N GLY A 404 10.83 2.25 -4.69
CA GLY A 404 9.93 1.21 -4.20
C GLY A 404 8.55 1.20 -4.84
N ALA A 405 8.26 2.12 -5.76
CA ALA A 405 6.96 2.18 -6.44
C ALA A 405 6.90 1.14 -7.56
N GLU A 406 5.82 0.37 -7.57
CA GLU A 406 5.60 -0.70 -8.55
C GLU A 406 5.53 -0.14 -9.97
N GLU A 407 6.39 -0.67 -10.83
CA GLU A 407 6.45 -0.41 -12.27
C GLU A 407 6.68 1.08 -12.59
N ILE A 408 7.28 1.81 -11.65
CA ILE A 408 7.68 3.20 -11.79
C ILE A 408 9.19 3.28 -11.57
N SER A 409 9.91 3.75 -12.58
CA SER A 409 11.34 4.00 -12.46
C SER A 409 11.62 5.09 -11.45
N SER A 410 12.61 4.87 -10.59
CA SER A 410 13.04 5.91 -9.67
C SER A 410 13.87 6.96 -10.40
N LYS A 411 13.80 8.21 -9.93
CA LYS A 411 14.60 9.32 -10.44
C LYS A 411 14.75 10.42 -9.39
N CYS A 412 15.70 11.32 -9.61
CA CYS A 412 15.81 12.52 -8.80
C CYS A 412 14.98 13.65 -9.41
N VAL A 413 14.32 14.44 -8.56
CA VAL A 413 13.59 15.66 -8.94
C VAL A 413 14.06 16.79 -8.04
N VAL A 414 14.11 18.02 -8.54
CA VAL A 414 14.45 19.20 -7.72
C VAL A 414 13.46 19.33 -6.56
N THR A 415 13.95 19.66 -5.37
CA THR A 415 13.07 19.85 -4.22
C THR A 415 12.12 21.03 -4.44
N PHE A 416 10.85 20.81 -4.14
CA PHE A 416 9.80 21.84 -4.22
C PHE A 416 10.14 23.06 -3.35
N ASN A 417 9.93 24.27 -3.86
CA ASN A 417 10.09 25.51 -3.08
C ASN A 417 8.74 26.20 -2.83
N PRO A 418 8.10 25.96 -1.67
CA PRO A 418 6.78 26.50 -1.41
C PRO A 418 6.74 28.04 -1.26
N ASP A 419 7.86 28.68 -0.91
CA ASP A 419 7.89 30.14 -0.75
C ASP A 419 7.89 30.90 -2.08
N GLU A 420 8.25 30.23 -3.18
CA GLU A 420 8.41 30.85 -4.51
C GLU A 420 7.41 30.31 -5.55
N THR A 421 6.70 29.23 -5.25
CA THR A 421 5.78 28.59 -6.18
C THR A 421 4.32 28.87 -5.83
N ALA A 422 3.54 29.34 -6.80
CA ALA A 422 2.08 29.40 -6.68
C ALA A 422 1.47 28.09 -7.20
N LEU A 423 0.60 27.47 -6.40
CA LEU A 423 -0.08 26.23 -6.77
C LEU A 423 -1.53 26.48 -7.19
N LEU A 424 -2.00 25.64 -8.10
CA LEU A 424 -3.36 25.59 -8.59
C LEU A 424 -3.95 24.20 -8.33
N LEU A 425 -5.23 24.16 -7.99
CA LEU A 425 -6.04 22.95 -8.02
C LEU A 425 -6.50 22.74 -9.47
N ARG A 426 -6.09 21.65 -10.12
CA ARG A 426 -6.32 21.43 -11.56
C ARG A 426 -6.94 20.06 -11.77
N GLY A 427 -8.19 19.99 -12.21
CA GLY A 427 -8.87 18.71 -12.40
C GLY A 427 -10.06 18.79 -13.35
N ALA A 428 -10.73 17.67 -13.54
CA ALA A 428 -11.88 17.57 -14.42
C ALA A 428 -13.07 18.46 -13.97
N PHE A 429 -13.20 18.75 -12.66
CA PHE A 429 -14.29 19.56 -12.11
C PHE A 429 -14.11 21.08 -12.29
N ASN A 430 -12.88 21.56 -12.52
CA ASN A 430 -12.58 23.00 -12.65
C ASN A 430 -11.68 23.35 -13.86
N GLY A 431 -11.38 22.36 -14.69
CA GLY A 431 -10.55 22.49 -15.88
C GLY A 431 -9.06 22.29 -15.60
N TRP A 432 -8.38 21.57 -16.50
CA TRP A 432 -6.96 21.27 -16.39
C TRP A 432 -6.06 22.47 -16.69
N ASP A 433 -6.56 23.55 -17.30
CA ASP A 433 -5.75 24.71 -17.70
C ASP A 433 -5.48 25.68 -16.55
N GLY A 434 -6.23 25.60 -15.45
CA GLY A 434 -5.98 26.32 -14.18
C GLY A 434 -6.04 27.86 -14.24
N ALA A 435 -6.20 28.48 -15.41
CA ALA A 435 -6.10 29.92 -15.58
C ALA A 435 -7.47 30.63 -15.48
N GLY A 436 -7.63 31.49 -14.46
CA GLY A 436 -8.71 32.49 -14.39
C GLY A 436 -9.88 32.17 -13.46
N ASP A 437 -9.86 31.02 -12.77
CA ASP A 437 -10.81 30.69 -11.71
C ASP A 437 -10.20 30.93 -10.32
N ALA A 438 -10.82 31.83 -9.55
CA ALA A 438 -10.39 32.12 -8.18
C ALA A 438 -10.57 30.92 -7.24
N ASN A 439 -11.53 30.03 -7.53
CA ASN A 439 -11.80 28.81 -6.73
C ASN A 439 -10.81 27.66 -6.99
N SER A 440 -9.79 27.93 -7.82
CA SER A 440 -8.76 26.99 -8.23
C SER A 440 -7.35 27.45 -7.83
N THR A 441 -7.22 28.64 -7.23
CA THR A 441 -5.93 29.19 -6.81
C THR A 441 -5.70 29.02 -5.31
N PHE A 442 -4.62 28.36 -4.93
CA PHE A 442 -4.29 28.20 -3.51
C PHE A 442 -3.79 29.50 -2.89
N ALA A 443 -4.30 29.83 -1.71
CA ALA A 443 -3.70 30.84 -0.84
C ALA A 443 -2.57 30.19 -0.02
N TYR A 444 -1.39 30.80 -0.01
CA TYR A 444 -0.23 30.31 0.76
C TYR A 444 -0.01 31.16 2.02
N ALA A 445 0.10 30.51 3.17
CA ALA A 445 0.51 31.12 4.43
C ALA A 445 1.13 30.06 5.36
N GLU A 446 2.23 30.41 6.04
CA GLU A 446 2.85 29.58 7.09
C GLU A 446 3.19 28.13 6.65
N GLY A 447 3.70 27.94 5.43
CA GLY A 447 4.04 26.59 4.93
C GLY A 447 2.84 25.78 4.44
N GLN A 448 1.64 26.36 4.41
CA GLN A 448 0.42 25.68 4.00
C GLN A 448 -0.27 26.42 2.85
N TYR A 449 -0.61 25.68 1.82
CA TYR A 449 -1.52 26.11 0.77
C TYR A 449 -2.93 25.67 1.12
N ARG A 450 -3.90 26.54 0.90
CA ARG A 450 -5.32 26.23 1.16
C ARG A 450 -6.24 26.83 0.10
N VAL A 451 -7.27 26.08 -0.26
CA VAL A 451 -8.39 26.56 -1.08
C VAL A 451 -9.66 25.83 -0.64
N ASN A 452 -10.77 26.55 -0.60
CA ASN A 452 -12.09 25.94 -0.50
C ASN A 452 -12.71 25.98 -1.90
N HIS A 453 -13.18 24.84 -2.37
CA HIS A 453 -13.85 24.69 -3.66
C HIS A 453 -15.32 24.40 -3.42
N THR A 454 -16.18 25.33 -3.82
CA THR A 454 -17.63 25.12 -3.81
C THR A 454 -18.03 24.40 -5.09
N TYR A 455 -18.58 23.19 -4.97
CA TYR A 455 -18.97 22.39 -6.12
C TYR A 455 -20.44 22.62 -6.47
N THR A 456 -20.67 23.33 -7.57
CA THR A 456 -21.99 23.61 -8.13
C THR A 456 -22.04 23.18 -9.59
N THR A 457 -22.75 22.11 -9.92
CA THR A 457 -22.97 21.72 -11.33
C THR A 457 -24.18 22.42 -11.92
N GLU A 458 -24.06 22.87 -13.17
CA GLU A 458 -25.18 23.43 -13.95
C GLU A 458 -26.16 22.33 -14.43
N GLU A 459 -25.77 21.05 -14.37
CA GLU A 459 -26.66 19.93 -14.69
C GLU A 459 -27.73 19.77 -13.59
N GLU A 460 -28.98 19.64 -14.03
CA GLU A 460 -30.15 19.45 -13.18
C GLU A 460 -30.13 18.05 -12.52
N CYS A 461 -29.16 17.77 -11.64
CA CYS A 461 -29.36 16.77 -10.61
C CYS A 461 -30.43 17.33 -9.66
N VAL A 462 -31.68 16.89 -9.84
CA VAL A 462 -32.83 17.28 -9.03
C VAL A 462 -33.07 16.19 -8.00
N ILE A 463 -32.66 16.43 -6.75
CA ILE A 463 -33.08 15.60 -5.63
C ILE A 463 -34.57 15.87 -5.39
N VAL A 464 -35.45 15.00 -5.89
CA VAL A 464 -36.90 15.12 -5.67
C VAL A 464 -37.22 14.52 -4.31
N ALA A 465 -37.81 15.30 -3.39
CA ALA A 465 -38.35 14.74 -2.15
C ALA A 465 -39.40 13.65 -2.50
N PRO A 466 -39.48 12.54 -1.75
CA PRO A 466 -40.47 11.51 -2.01
C PRO A 466 -41.87 12.12 -1.96
N ILE A 467 -42.57 12.06 -3.08
CA ILE A 467 -43.92 12.59 -3.22
C ILE A 467 -44.81 11.73 -2.31
N GLU A 468 -45.40 12.31 -1.26
CA GLU A 468 -46.50 11.64 -0.57
C GLU A 468 -47.65 11.50 -1.56
N GLU A 469 -48.02 10.24 -1.77
CA GLU A 469 -49.10 9.70 -2.59
C GLU A 469 -50.31 10.65 -2.71
N ASP A 470 -50.44 11.37 -3.83
CA ASP A 470 -51.75 11.85 -4.28
C ASP A 470 -51.95 11.55 -5.76
N LEU A 471 -53.12 10.99 -6.04
CA LEU A 471 -53.49 10.28 -7.26
C LEU A 471 -53.87 11.25 -8.40
N GLU A 472 -53.49 10.84 -9.62
CA GLU A 472 -53.99 11.27 -10.95
C GLU A 472 -53.39 12.53 -11.62
N ALA A 473 -52.38 12.33 -12.50
CA ALA A 473 -52.39 12.68 -13.94
C ALA A 473 -50.98 12.56 -14.61
N GLU A 474 -50.93 11.94 -15.79
CA GLU A 474 -49.75 11.73 -16.68
C GLU A 474 -49.21 13.02 -17.36
N PRO A 475 -47.96 13.06 -17.91
CA PRO A 475 -47.02 11.95 -18.12
C PRO A 475 -45.83 11.97 -17.15
N VAL A 476 -45.38 10.76 -16.86
CA VAL A 476 -44.22 10.44 -16.03
C VAL A 476 -42.95 10.98 -16.71
N VAL A 477 -42.37 12.04 -16.15
CA VAL A 477 -40.91 12.19 -16.18
C VAL A 477 -40.42 11.13 -15.21
N GLU A 478 -39.64 10.15 -15.66
CA GLU A 478 -39.13 9.13 -14.75
C GLU A 478 -38.26 9.83 -13.71
N ALA A 479 -38.77 9.91 -12.48
CA ALA A 479 -37.94 10.17 -11.32
C ALA A 479 -37.07 8.93 -11.14
N VAL A 480 -35.78 9.06 -11.45
CA VAL A 480 -34.80 8.05 -11.05
C VAL A 480 -34.53 8.32 -9.57
N ASP A 481 -34.94 7.36 -8.74
CA ASP A 481 -34.73 7.37 -7.29
C ASP A 481 -33.22 7.20 -7.01
N GLY A 482 -32.60 8.12 -6.25
CA GLY A 482 -31.36 7.84 -5.52
C GLY A 482 -30.00 8.06 -6.20
N GLU A 483 -29.82 9.02 -7.11
CA GLU A 483 -28.45 9.52 -7.39
C GLU A 483 -28.06 10.54 -6.32
N ASP A 484 -26.96 10.28 -5.60
CA ASP A 484 -26.44 11.12 -4.51
C ASP A 484 -25.84 12.46 -5.00
N CYS A 485 -26.08 12.84 -6.26
CA CYS A 485 -25.43 13.96 -6.96
C CYS A 485 -23.91 14.04 -6.70
N THR A 486 -23.27 12.88 -6.54
CA THR A 486 -21.85 12.71 -6.21
C THR A 486 -21.13 12.19 -7.44
N ASP A 487 -20.14 12.94 -7.90
CA ASP A 487 -19.31 12.61 -9.05
C ASP A 487 -17.85 12.43 -8.63
N SER A 488 -17.18 11.42 -9.19
CA SER A 488 -15.74 11.19 -9.01
C SER A 488 -14.94 11.95 -10.06
N TYR A 489 -13.92 12.67 -9.62
CA TYR A 489 -13.06 13.44 -10.50
C TYR A 489 -11.59 13.14 -10.32
N ASP A 490 -10.86 13.14 -11.44
CA ASP A 490 -9.40 13.16 -11.45
C ASP A 490 -8.87 14.60 -11.38
N PHE A 491 -7.82 14.81 -10.59
CA PHE A 491 -7.15 16.09 -10.46
C PHE A 491 -5.67 15.95 -10.09
N LYS A 492 -4.95 17.06 -10.19
CA LYS A 492 -3.59 17.29 -9.70
C LYS A 492 -3.50 18.64 -9.00
N VAL A 493 -2.43 18.83 -8.24
CA VAL A 493 -2.03 20.15 -7.77
C VAL A 493 -0.73 20.49 -8.46
N ALA A 494 -0.72 21.59 -9.21
CA ALA A 494 0.47 21.98 -9.97
C ALA A 494 0.57 23.49 -10.07
N ASP A 495 1.78 24.01 -10.32
CA ASP A 495 1.90 25.38 -10.81
C ASP A 495 1.32 25.53 -12.23
N ILE A 496 1.28 26.77 -12.71
CA ILE A 496 0.70 27.09 -14.01
C ILE A 496 1.46 26.47 -15.18
N ASP A 497 2.78 26.30 -15.03
CA ASP A 497 3.71 25.85 -16.07
C ASP A 497 3.89 24.32 -16.09
N TRP A 498 3.19 23.59 -15.19
CA TRP A 498 3.41 22.16 -14.95
C TRP A 498 4.87 21.84 -14.65
N SER A 499 5.53 22.68 -13.85
CA SER A 499 6.91 22.40 -13.48
C SER A 499 6.98 21.09 -12.70
N GLU A 500 7.95 20.25 -13.04
CA GLU A 500 8.13 18.94 -12.39
C GLU A 500 8.19 18.99 -10.86
N PRO A 501 8.93 19.92 -10.20
CA PRO A 501 9.01 19.96 -8.74
C PRO A 501 7.71 20.41 -8.06
N SER A 502 6.72 20.89 -8.82
CA SER A 502 5.44 21.37 -8.27
C SER A 502 4.23 20.58 -8.78
N SER A 503 4.43 19.62 -9.68
CA SER A 503 3.35 18.85 -10.30
C SER A 503 3.03 17.60 -9.49
N PHE A 504 2.23 17.79 -8.44
CA PHE A 504 1.89 16.78 -7.47
C PHE A 504 0.72 15.89 -7.91
N GLY A 505 0.86 14.60 -7.60
CA GLY A 505 -0.11 13.53 -7.78
C GLY A 505 -0.10 12.54 -6.62
N SER A 506 -0.82 11.41 -6.77
CA SER A 506 -0.66 10.23 -5.92
C SER A 506 0.44 9.30 -6.48
N ILE A 507 0.83 8.25 -5.76
CA ILE A 507 1.74 7.21 -6.29
C ILE A 507 0.94 5.95 -6.66
N LYS A 508 1.35 5.25 -7.73
CA LYS A 508 0.76 3.95 -8.10
C LYS A 508 0.92 2.97 -6.93
N GLY A 509 -0.16 2.25 -6.61
CA GLY A 509 -0.19 1.28 -5.49
C GLY A 509 -0.16 1.90 -4.09
N GLY A 510 -0.01 3.23 -3.96
CA GLY A 510 -0.06 3.94 -2.68
C GLY A 510 -1.43 4.54 -2.37
N ASP A 511 -1.49 5.25 -1.24
CA ASP A 511 -2.70 5.90 -0.75
C ASP A 511 -3.31 6.83 -1.81
N GLN A 512 -4.60 6.62 -2.08
CA GLN A 512 -5.37 7.52 -2.93
C GLN A 512 -6.08 8.59 -2.10
N SER A 513 -6.21 9.77 -2.68
CA SER A 513 -6.96 10.87 -2.06
C SER A 513 -8.44 10.54 -2.00
N ALA A 514 -9.09 11.00 -0.92
CA ALA A 514 -10.51 10.91 -0.71
C ALA A 514 -10.94 12.01 0.27
N VAL A 515 -12.24 12.33 0.29
CA VAL A 515 -12.77 13.26 1.29
C VAL A 515 -12.58 12.67 2.68
N GLY A 516 -11.97 13.44 3.58
CA GLY A 516 -11.63 13.02 4.94
C GLY A 516 -10.30 12.28 5.06
N SER A 517 -9.54 12.10 3.97
CA SER A 517 -8.21 11.49 4.02
C SER A 517 -7.08 12.52 3.97
N THR A 518 -5.89 12.09 4.40
CA THR A 518 -4.64 12.81 4.20
C THR A 518 -3.67 11.87 3.51
N ILE A 519 -3.08 12.31 2.40
CA ILE A 519 -2.10 11.53 1.65
C ILE A 519 -0.79 12.30 1.52
N THR A 520 0.33 11.58 1.42
CA THR A 520 1.60 12.15 0.96
C THR A 520 1.56 12.23 -0.56
N MET A 521 1.79 13.43 -1.09
CA MET A 521 1.76 13.69 -2.51
C MET A 521 3.11 13.35 -3.15
N THR A 522 3.07 12.94 -4.41
CA THR A 522 4.26 12.56 -5.18
C THR A 522 4.45 13.49 -6.37
N VAL A 523 5.67 13.97 -6.56
CA VAL A 523 6.08 14.75 -7.74
C VAL A 523 6.85 13.89 -8.74
N GLY A 524 7.08 14.43 -9.93
CA GLY A 524 7.84 13.77 -10.99
C GLY A 524 6.94 13.37 -12.15
N GLU A 525 7.34 13.77 -13.36
CA GLU A 525 6.65 13.37 -14.58
C GLU A 525 6.75 11.85 -14.75
N GLY A 526 5.64 11.18 -15.05
CA GLY A 526 5.56 9.71 -15.11
C GLY A 526 5.56 9.00 -13.75
N VAL A 527 5.76 9.72 -12.64
CA VAL A 527 5.74 9.17 -11.27
C VAL A 527 4.43 9.53 -10.58
N GLY A 528 4.14 10.82 -10.44
CA GLY A 528 2.92 11.32 -9.82
C GLY A 528 1.68 11.07 -10.71
N GLN A 529 0.75 10.26 -10.22
CA GLN A 529 -0.50 9.90 -10.88
C GLN A 529 -1.63 10.89 -10.55
N ASN A 530 -2.72 10.84 -11.30
CA ASN A 530 -3.90 11.65 -10.96
C ASN A 530 -4.48 11.22 -9.61
N MET A 531 -4.82 12.21 -8.79
CA MET A 531 -5.56 12.04 -7.55
C MET A 531 -7.06 12.00 -7.83
N LYS A 532 -7.83 11.36 -6.96
CA LYS A 532 -9.29 11.25 -7.06
C LYS A 532 -10.01 12.00 -5.96
N VAL A 533 -11.17 12.56 -6.26
CA VAL A 533 -12.06 13.16 -5.26
C VAL A 533 -13.52 12.96 -5.67
N ASP A 534 -14.32 12.52 -4.71
CA ASP A 534 -15.77 12.43 -4.85
C ASP A 534 -16.39 13.74 -4.36
N MET A 535 -17.21 14.38 -5.20
CA MET A 535 -17.80 15.68 -4.93
C MET A 535 -19.31 15.65 -5.13
N THR A 536 -20.02 15.97 -4.06
CA THR A 536 -21.48 16.08 -3.98
C THR A 536 -21.90 17.51 -4.24
N LYS A 537 -22.92 17.69 -5.09
CA LYS A 537 -23.48 19.01 -5.43
C LYS A 537 -23.84 19.83 -4.18
N ASP A 538 -23.59 21.14 -4.25
CA ASP A 538 -23.87 22.14 -3.22
C ASP A 538 -23.08 21.93 -1.91
N LYS A 539 -21.96 21.19 -1.98
CA LYS A 539 -20.99 21.05 -0.90
C LYS A 539 -19.72 21.87 -1.15
N ILE A 540 -18.96 22.06 -0.09
CA ILE A 540 -17.71 22.83 -0.10
C ILE A 540 -16.59 21.90 0.33
N TYR A 541 -15.54 21.83 -0.48
CA TYR A 541 -14.40 20.95 -0.27
C TYR A 541 -13.14 21.78 -0.01
N GLN A 542 -12.57 21.62 1.18
CA GLN A 542 -11.32 22.22 1.57
C GLN A 542 -10.16 21.32 1.16
N PHE A 543 -9.24 21.86 0.36
CA PHE A 543 -7.98 21.24 0.01
C PHE A 543 -6.87 21.96 0.78
N LEU A 544 -6.19 21.25 1.67
CA LEU A 544 -5.04 21.74 2.42
C LEU A 544 -3.79 21.00 1.97
N VAL A 545 -2.86 21.72 1.34
CA VAL A 545 -1.54 21.18 1.01
C VAL A 545 -0.53 21.69 2.04
N ASN A 546 -0.09 20.80 2.91
CA ASN A 546 0.96 21.06 3.88
C ASN A 546 2.33 20.83 3.22
N ALA A 547 3.06 21.92 3.00
CA ALA A 547 4.40 21.93 2.43
C ALA A 547 5.45 22.44 3.44
N SER A 548 5.19 22.30 4.75
CA SER A 548 6.16 22.62 5.81
C SER A 548 7.40 21.74 5.75
N ASP A 549 7.26 20.51 5.23
CA ASP A 549 8.35 19.67 4.74
C ASP A 549 8.22 19.53 3.23
N ALA A 550 9.13 20.16 2.49
CA ALA A 550 9.13 20.14 1.03
C ALA A 550 9.50 18.77 0.42
N ALA A 551 10.07 17.86 1.21
CA ALA A 551 10.34 16.49 0.80
C ALA A 551 9.14 15.56 1.05
N GLU A 552 8.21 15.95 1.92
CA GLU A 552 7.03 15.16 2.31
C GLU A 552 5.76 16.02 2.30
N VAL A 553 5.41 16.55 1.12
CA VAL A 553 4.23 17.40 0.94
C VAL A 553 2.95 16.57 1.09
N LYS A 554 1.99 17.04 1.90
CA LYS A 554 0.76 16.29 2.21
C LYS A 554 -0.48 17.03 1.76
N LEU A 555 -1.44 16.32 1.19
CA LEU A 555 -2.78 16.82 0.88
C LEU A 555 -3.80 16.26 1.87
N THR A 556 -4.59 17.13 2.48
CA THR A 556 -5.81 16.79 3.20
C THR A 556 -7.02 17.34 2.45
N ILE A 557 -8.03 16.50 2.23
CA ILE A 557 -9.31 16.92 1.64
C ILE A 557 -10.39 16.79 2.70
N SER A 558 -11.24 17.80 2.85
CA SER A 558 -12.34 17.80 3.83
C SER A 558 -13.60 18.42 3.26
N GLU A 559 -14.76 17.80 3.48
CA GLU A 559 -16.04 18.48 3.33
C GLU A 559 -16.19 19.45 4.50
N VAL A 560 -16.38 20.74 4.20
CA VAL A 560 -16.47 21.82 5.18
C VAL A 560 -17.82 22.53 5.08
N PRO A 561 -18.37 23.05 6.20
CA PRO A 561 -19.70 23.63 6.22
C PRO A 561 -19.78 25.07 5.67
N VAL A 562 -18.64 25.76 5.52
CA VAL A 562 -18.59 27.16 5.10
C VAL A 562 -17.42 27.41 4.16
N ASP A 563 -17.61 28.33 3.20
CA ASP A 563 -16.57 28.77 2.28
C ASP A 563 -15.75 29.90 2.91
N ALA A 564 -15.05 29.56 3.99
CA ALA A 564 -14.20 30.46 4.76
C ALA A 564 -13.12 29.68 5.52
N PHE A 565 -12.09 30.40 5.98
CA PHE A 565 -11.10 29.92 6.94
C PHE A 565 -11.25 30.71 8.25
N PRO A 566 -12.11 30.27 9.19
CA PRO A 566 -12.38 31.02 10.41
C PRO A 566 -11.09 31.34 11.18
N MET A 567 -10.88 32.62 11.51
CA MET A 567 -9.73 33.05 12.31
C MET A 567 -10.20 33.56 13.66
N LEU A 568 -9.56 33.08 14.73
CA LEU A 568 -9.69 33.59 16.08
C LEU A 568 -8.73 34.77 16.27
N THR A 569 -9.22 35.90 16.77
CA THR A 569 -8.37 37.06 17.12
C THR A 569 -8.52 37.38 18.60
N ILE A 570 -7.41 37.36 19.34
CA ILE A 570 -7.32 37.72 20.76
C ILE A 570 -6.30 38.86 20.89
N GLY A 571 -6.77 40.04 21.28
CA GLY A 571 -5.90 41.23 21.35
C GLY A 571 -5.34 41.61 19.97
N ALA A 572 -4.03 41.47 19.78
CA ALA A 572 -3.35 41.72 18.50
C ALA A 572 -2.95 40.43 17.75
N GLU A 573 -3.19 39.27 18.36
CA GLU A 573 -2.83 37.98 17.78
C GLU A 573 -4.03 37.39 17.04
N THR A 574 -3.77 36.87 15.84
CA THR A 574 -4.76 36.19 15.01
C THR A 574 -4.23 34.80 14.70
N MET A 575 -5.08 33.79 14.87
CA MET A 575 -4.75 32.38 14.72
C MET A 575 -5.86 31.65 13.96
N ALA A 576 -5.49 30.70 13.11
CA ALA A 576 -6.46 29.91 12.38
C ALA A 576 -7.20 28.95 13.31
N LEU A 577 -8.51 28.83 13.12
CA LEU A 577 -9.30 27.71 13.61
C LEU A 577 -9.26 26.65 12.50
N SER A 578 -8.50 25.58 12.73
CA SER A 578 -8.35 24.50 11.75
C SER A 578 -9.57 23.60 11.77
N TYR A 579 -10.08 23.22 10.59
CA TYR A 579 -11.14 22.24 10.52
C TYR A 579 -10.69 20.91 11.12
N SER A 580 -11.57 20.26 11.89
CA SER A 580 -11.34 18.92 12.43
C SER A 580 -12.31 17.92 11.79
N THR A 581 -13.52 17.77 12.32
CA THR A 581 -14.55 16.87 11.81
C THR A 581 -15.94 17.36 12.21
N ASN A 582 -16.98 16.86 11.54
CA ASN A 582 -18.39 17.17 11.86
C ASN A 582 -18.67 18.67 11.98
N GLY A 583 -18.11 19.49 11.10
CA GLY A 583 -18.33 20.94 11.13
C GLY A 583 -17.58 21.70 12.22
N GLN A 584 -16.69 21.05 13.00
CA GLN A 584 -15.94 21.70 14.05
C GLN A 584 -14.61 22.28 13.55
N TYR A 585 -14.28 23.47 14.05
CA TYR A 585 -12.99 24.13 13.85
C TYR A 585 -12.35 24.38 15.21
N VAL A 586 -11.07 24.00 15.35
CA VAL A 586 -10.39 23.99 16.63
C VAL A 586 -9.07 24.75 16.54
N THR A 587 -8.78 25.54 17.57
CA THR A 587 -7.45 26.09 17.80
C THR A 587 -7.10 26.02 19.28
N ARG A 588 -5.82 25.78 19.57
CA ARG A 588 -5.32 25.66 20.94
C ARG A 588 -4.52 26.91 21.30
N VAL A 589 -4.88 27.53 22.41
CA VAL A 589 -4.30 28.80 22.85
C VAL A 589 -3.78 28.68 24.28
N ASP A 590 -2.57 29.18 24.54
CA ASP A 590 -2.07 29.36 25.90
C ASP A 590 -2.55 30.70 26.45
N LEU A 591 -3.35 30.67 27.53
CA LEU A 591 -3.97 31.86 28.10
C LEU A 591 -3.47 32.10 29.52
N ALA A 592 -3.16 33.37 29.82
CA ALA A 592 -2.90 33.81 31.19
C ALA A 592 -4.21 33.87 32.01
N ALA A 593 -4.09 33.90 33.33
CA ALA A 593 -5.25 34.01 34.24
C ALA A 593 -5.84 35.44 34.23
N GLU A 594 -6.72 35.72 33.27
CA GLU A 594 -7.39 37.01 33.11
C GLU A 594 -8.66 36.89 32.25
N THR A 595 -9.33 38.02 32.01
CA THR A 595 -10.46 38.09 31.07
C THR A 595 -9.96 38.52 29.70
N HIS A 596 -10.17 37.67 28.71
CA HIS A 596 -9.81 37.86 27.31
C HIS A 596 -11.03 38.30 26.51
N SER A 597 -10.86 39.28 25.63
CA SER A 597 -11.85 39.60 24.59
C SER A 597 -11.35 39.12 23.24
N PHE A 598 -12.24 38.52 22.46
CA PHE A 598 -11.88 37.89 21.19
C PHE A 598 -12.98 37.97 20.15
N THR A 599 -12.62 37.79 18.88
CA THR A 599 -13.54 37.76 17.73
C THR A 599 -13.23 36.59 16.81
N ILE A 600 -14.22 36.13 16.05
CA ILE A 600 -14.07 35.06 15.06
C ILE A 600 -14.51 35.59 13.70
N ALA A 601 -13.60 35.68 12.75
CA ALA A 601 -13.89 36.18 11.41
C ALA A 601 -12.88 35.68 10.37
N ASP A 602 -13.27 35.69 9.11
CA ASP A 602 -12.40 35.60 7.96
C ASP A 602 -12.64 36.85 7.08
N SER A 603 -11.69 37.78 7.12
CA SER A 603 -11.81 39.04 6.37
C SER A 603 -11.71 38.86 4.86
N SER A 604 -11.18 37.75 4.37
CA SER A 604 -10.99 37.50 2.93
C SER A 604 -12.31 37.13 2.25
N THR A 605 -13.21 36.46 2.97
CA THR A 605 -14.54 36.02 2.51
C THR A 605 -15.67 36.87 3.07
N GLY A 606 -15.41 37.62 4.15
CA GLY A 606 -16.41 38.40 4.88
C GLY A 606 -17.17 37.58 5.93
N PHE A 607 -16.80 36.32 6.14
CA PHE A 607 -17.37 35.47 7.19
C PHE A 607 -17.08 36.06 8.59
N ALA A 608 -18.09 36.08 9.46
CA ALA A 608 -17.93 36.44 10.86
C ALA A 608 -19.07 35.85 11.71
N VAL A 609 -18.72 35.37 12.90
CA VAL A 609 -19.67 34.89 13.92
C VAL A 609 -19.31 35.46 15.30
N GLY A 610 -20.32 35.74 16.12
CA GLY A 610 -20.11 36.47 17.37
C GLY A 610 -21.31 36.48 18.31
N ALA A 611 -21.20 37.28 19.37
CA ALA A 611 -22.19 37.37 20.44
C ALA A 611 -23.59 37.77 19.95
N ILE A 612 -24.63 37.17 20.54
CA ILE A 612 -26.04 37.54 20.33
C ILE A 612 -26.43 38.61 21.35
N ASP A 613 -26.79 39.81 20.88
CA ASP A 613 -27.14 40.96 21.74
C ASP A 613 -26.11 41.25 22.84
N THR A 614 -26.39 40.82 24.08
CA THR A 614 -25.53 41.00 25.27
C THR A 614 -24.97 39.69 25.80
N ASP A 615 -25.29 38.57 25.15
CA ASP A 615 -24.80 37.25 25.52
C ASP A 615 -23.43 37.01 24.89
N ASN A 616 -22.42 37.58 25.54
CA ASN A 616 -21.05 37.62 25.03
C ASN A 616 -20.03 36.94 25.95
N VAL A 617 -20.47 36.29 27.02
CA VAL A 617 -19.58 35.65 28.01
C VAL A 617 -19.61 34.14 27.81
N VAL A 618 -18.50 33.58 27.32
CA VAL A 618 -18.33 32.13 27.22
C VAL A 618 -17.95 31.57 28.58
N MET A 619 -18.67 30.55 29.04
CA MET A 619 -18.32 29.79 30.24
C MET A 619 -17.49 28.57 29.85
N ALA A 620 -16.46 28.26 30.64
CA ALA A 620 -15.59 27.12 30.37
C ALA A 620 -16.42 25.82 30.26
N SER A 621 -16.14 25.03 29.22
CA SER A 621 -16.81 23.76 28.94
C SER A 621 -18.33 23.85 28.83
N THR A 622 -18.84 25.02 28.41
CA THR A 622 -20.26 25.22 28.11
C THR A 622 -20.37 25.92 26.76
N PRO A 623 -21.01 25.30 25.76
CA PRO A 623 -21.22 25.94 24.47
C PRO A 623 -22.07 27.21 24.59
N LEU A 624 -21.65 28.27 23.89
CA LEU A 624 -22.39 29.52 23.72
C LEU A 624 -22.85 29.65 22.26
N THR A 625 -24.15 29.89 22.05
CA THR A 625 -24.69 30.13 20.70
C THR A 625 -24.24 31.49 20.15
N LEU A 626 -23.96 31.53 18.86
CA LEU A 626 -23.50 32.71 18.14
C LEU A 626 -24.50 33.12 17.06
N GLU A 627 -24.40 34.37 16.59
CA GLU A 627 -25.09 34.84 15.37
C GLU A 627 -24.08 35.24 14.28
N SER A 628 -24.56 35.36 13.05
CA SER A 628 -23.79 35.95 11.97
C SER A 628 -23.46 37.41 12.28
N GLY A 629 -22.18 37.74 12.37
CA GLY A 629 -21.68 39.05 12.75
C GLY A 629 -20.37 39.00 13.53
N GLY A 630 -19.63 40.10 13.58
CA GLY A 630 -18.33 40.18 14.28
C GLY A 630 -18.40 40.60 15.75
N GLY A 631 -19.49 40.27 16.45
CA GLY A 631 -19.71 40.67 17.85
C GLY A 631 -18.64 40.09 18.78
N ALA A 632 -17.94 40.93 19.53
CA ALA A 632 -16.85 40.49 20.40
C ALA A 632 -17.35 39.64 21.57
N LEU A 633 -16.65 38.53 21.81
CA LEU A 633 -16.86 37.59 22.89
C LEU A 633 -15.87 37.85 24.03
N SER A 634 -16.16 37.29 25.20
CA SER A 634 -15.37 37.41 26.42
C SER A 634 -15.24 36.06 27.10
N PHE A 635 -14.04 35.69 27.53
CA PHE A 635 -13.74 34.48 28.28
C PHE A 635 -12.82 34.79 29.46
N THR A 636 -13.10 34.25 30.65
CA THR A 636 -12.20 34.38 31.81
C THR A 636 -11.50 33.06 32.04
N SER A 637 -10.17 33.05 31.84
CA SER A 637 -9.34 31.86 31.94
C SER A 637 -8.56 31.80 33.25
N MET A 638 -8.05 30.61 33.58
CA MET A 638 -6.88 30.44 34.44
C MET A 638 -5.63 30.38 33.56
N ALA A 639 -4.44 30.37 34.17
CA ALA A 639 -3.18 30.19 33.45
C ALA A 639 -3.07 28.74 32.96
N ALA A 640 -3.47 28.48 31.70
CA ALA A 640 -3.50 27.15 31.10
C ALA A 640 -3.69 27.22 29.58
N LYS A 641 -3.49 26.08 28.91
CA LYS A 641 -3.90 25.89 27.51
C LYS A 641 -5.40 25.60 27.42
N TYR A 642 -6.07 26.19 26.43
CA TYR A 642 -7.48 26.00 26.12
C TYR A 642 -7.68 25.66 24.65
N ASP A 643 -8.62 24.77 24.36
CA ASP A 643 -9.13 24.52 23.02
C ASP A 643 -10.38 25.37 22.80
N PHE A 644 -10.33 26.25 21.79
CA PHE A 644 -11.49 26.97 21.27
C PHE A 644 -12.09 26.12 20.17
N VAL A 645 -13.34 25.68 20.36
CA VAL A 645 -14.07 24.80 19.45
C VAL A 645 -15.25 25.55 18.87
N LEU A 646 -15.11 26.03 17.64
CA LEU A 646 -16.19 26.62 16.87
C LEU A 646 -16.95 25.48 16.17
N ASP A 647 -18.23 25.32 16.49
CA ASP A 647 -19.12 24.36 15.86
C ASP A 647 -19.96 25.05 14.77
N LEU A 648 -19.76 24.64 13.52
CA LEU A 648 -20.49 25.04 12.33
C LEU A 648 -21.17 23.85 11.65
N SER A 649 -21.45 22.77 12.38
CA SER A 649 -22.23 21.62 11.85
C SER A 649 -23.60 22.06 11.31
N ASP A 650 -24.21 23.07 11.93
CA ASP A 650 -25.30 23.86 11.39
C ASP A 650 -24.86 25.33 11.26
N PRO A 651 -24.47 25.80 10.05
CA PRO A 651 -24.06 27.19 9.84
C PRO A 651 -25.14 28.23 10.18
N ALA A 652 -26.41 27.84 10.26
CA ALA A 652 -27.49 28.72 10.69
C ALA A 652 -27.59 28.87 12.22
N ALA A 653 -26.94 27.98 12.98
CA ALA A 653 -26.92 27.97 14.44
C ALA A 653 -25.50 27.72 14.99
N PRO A 654 -24.52 28.60 14.68
CA PRO A 654 -23.14 28.44 15.12
C PRO A 654 -23.02 28.46 16.65
N SER A 655 -22.03 27.75 17.21
CA SER A 655 -21.70 27.85 18.64
C SER A 655 -20.20 27.79 18.91
N ILE A 656 -19.77 28.31 20.05
CA ILE A 656 -18.38 28.25 20.52
C ILE A 656 -18.32 27.63 21.90
N GLU A 657 -17.44 26.65 22.08
CA GLU A 657 -17.07 26.11 23.39
C GLU A 657 -15.59 26.36 23.63
N ILE A 658 -15.24 26.79 24.84
CA ILE A 658 -13.84 26.92 25.27
C ILE A 658 -13.60 25.93 26.41
N LYS A 659 -12.76 24.94 26.18
CA LYS A 659 -12.45 23.89 27.17
C LYS A 659 -10.96 23.87 27.50
N PRO A 660 -10.56 23.56 28.73
CA PRO A 660 -9.15 23.30 29.04
C PRO A 660 -8.60 22.21 28.10
N ALA A 661 -7.44 22.46 27.52
CA ALA A 661 -6.78 21.50 26.64
C ALA A 661 -6.41 20.23 27.42
N LEU A 662 -6.69 19.06 26.83
CA LEU A 662 -6.24 17.78 27.41
C LEU A 662 -4.71 17.73 27.44
N PRO A 663 -4.08 17.50 28.60
CA PRO A 663 -2.62 17.48 28.71
C PRO A 663 -1.93 16.48 27.79
N PHE A 664 -2.53 15.30 27.58
CA PHE A 664 -2.02 14.28 26.65
C PHE A 664 -2.65 14.34 25.25
N GLY A 665 -3.51 15.33 24.97
CA GLY A 665 -4.24 15.39 23.69
C GLY A 665 -5.05 14.11 23.43
N SER A 666 -4.94 13.58 22.20
CA SER A 666 -5.54 12.29 21.79
C SER A 666 -4.64 11.08 22.07
N THR A 667 -3.42 11.29 22.58
CA THR A 667 -2.48 10.21 22.87
C THR A 667 -3.03 9.31 23.96
N GLN A 668 -3.14 8.01 23.68
CA GLN A 668 -3.47 7.02 24.69
C GLN A 668 -2.25 6.79 25.58
N VAL A 669 -2.41 7.04 26.88
CA VAL A 669 -1.35 6.91 27.89
C VAL A 669 -1.75 5.82 28.87
N PHE A 670 -0.78 5.03 29.29
CA PHE A 670 -0.95 3.87 30.14
C PHE A 670 -0.07 3.99 31.38
N ILE A 671 -0.48 3.39 32.49
CA ILE A 671 0.51 2.99 33.49
C ILE A 671 1.33 1.84 32.92
N ARG A 672 2.66 1.93 32.98
CA ARG A 672 3.56 0.89 32.49
C ARG A 672 4.61 0.61 33.53
N GLY A 673 4.83 -0.66 33.86
CA GLY A 673 5.73 -0.99 34.96
C GLY A 673 5.72 -2.46 35.32
N SER A 674 6.27 -2.79 36.48
CA SER A 674 6.20 -4.17 37.00
C SER A 674 4.75 -4.62 37.28
N VAL A 675 3.80 -3.68 37.42
CA VAL A 675 2.37 -3.97 37.54
C VAL A 675 1.79 -4.72 36.33
N ASN A 676 2.37 -4.56 35.15
CA ASN A 676 1.87 -5.15 33.90
C ASN A 676 3.00 -5.65 32.98
N GLY A 677 4.18 -5.94 33.54
CA GLY A 677 5.35 -6.38 32.77
C GLY A 677 5.84 -5.38 31.73
N TRP A 678 5.67 -4.07 31.98
CA TRP A 678 6.03 -2.96 31.08
C TRP A 678 5.24 -2.94 29.77
N SER A 679 4.07 -3.57 29.72
CA SER A 679 3.17 -3.57 28.57
C SER A 679 2.21 -2.36 28.58
N SER A 680 1.25 -2.31 27.66
CA SER A 680 0.24 -1.24 27.55
C SER A 680 -1.14 -1.80 27.18
N PRO A 681 -1.73 -2.66 28.02
CA PRO A 681 -3.04 -3.23 27.74
C PRO A 681 -4.13 -2.16 27.87
N ALA A 682 -5.25 -2.32 27.14
CA ALA A 682 -6.34 -1.34 27.13
C ALA A 682 -6.94 -1.06 28.52
N THR A 683 -6.88 -2.02 29.44
CA THR A 683 -7.31 -1.89 30.85
C THR A 683 -6.46 -0.90 31.65
N ASP A 684 -5.22 -0.66 31.23
CA ASP A 684 -4.24 0.13 31.99
C ASP A 684 -4.16 1.58 31.48
N GLN A 685 -5.01 1.92 30.51
CA GLN A 685 -5.10 3.27 29.98
C GLN A 685 -5.61 4.22 31.09
N VAL A 686 -4.84 5.26 31.37
CA VAL A 686 -5.25 6.26 32.35
C VAL A 686 -6.41 7.09 31.81
N LYS A 687 -7.40 7.36 32.66
CA LYS A 687 -8.64 8.06 32.28
C LYS A 687 -8.63 9.49 32.80
N TRP A 688 -9.01 10.42 31.92
CA TRP A 688 -9.11 11.85 32.26
C TRP A 688 -10.31 12.11 33.17
N ASN A 689 -10.07 12.86 34.25
CA ASN A 689 -11.09 13.45 35.09
C ASN A 689 -10.97 14.98 34.99
N ALA A 690 -12.00 15.63 34.42
CA ALA A 690 -12.01 17.07 34.21
C ALA A 690 -12.12 17.87 35.50
N ASP A 691 -12.80 17.35 36.53
CA ASP A 691 -13.02 18.04 37.80
C ASP A 691 -11.73 18.17 38.60
N THR A 692 -10.93 17.10 38.60
CA THR A 692 -9.62 17.06 39.29
C THR A 692 -8.45 17.40 38.37
N ARG A 693 -8.71 17.61 37.07
CA ARG A 693 -7.70 17.83 36.02
C ARG A 693 -6.57 16.80 36.05
N SER A 694 -6.93 15.54 36.15
CA SER A 694 -5.96 14.46 36.33
C SER A 694 -6.26 13.26 35.43
N TYR A 695 -5.22 12.49 35.13
CA TYR A 695 -5.37 11.16 34.55
C TYR A 695 -5.10 10.12 35.63
N SER A 696 -5.93 9.07 35.71
CA SER A 696 -5.72 8.02 36.70
C SER A 696 -6.14 6.62 36.25
N VAL A 697 -5.60 5.62 36.95
CA VAL A 697 -5.96 4.20 36.84
C VAL A 697 -5.89 3.58 38.24
N ILE A 698 -6.75 2.61 38.51
CA ILE A 698 -6.77 1.86 39.77
C ILE A 698 -6.22 0.46 39.52
N TYR A 699 -5.43 -0.05 40.45
CA TYR A 699 -4.81 -1.37 40.36
C TYR A 699 -4.86 -2.09 41.71
N GLY A 700 -5.18 -3.37 41.71
CA GLY A 700 -5.01 -4.24 42.87
C GLY A 700 -3.54 -4.63 43.02
N LEU A 701 -2.97 -4.40 44.20
CA LEU A 701 -1.58 -4.74 44.51
C LEU A 701 -1.53 -5.69 45.70
N GLU A 702 -0.54 -6.57 45.72
CA GLU A 702 -0.25 -7.45 46.86
C GLU A 702 0.33 -6.67 48.05
N ALA A 703 0.08 -7.15 49.28
CA ALA A 703 0.74 -6.64 50.47
C ALA A 703 2.27 -6.82 50.37
N ASP A 704 3.01 -5.82 50.87
CA ASP A 704 4.48 -5.75 50.79
C ASP A 704 5.03 -5.70 49.35
N GLY A 705 4.16 -5.46 48.36
CA GLY A 705 4.52 -5.33 46.96
C GLY A 705 5.33 -4.08 46.65
N ASN A 706 6.29 -4.23 45.72
CA ASN A 706 7.21 -3.19 45.33
C ASN A 706 7.21 -3.03 43.80
N HIS A 707 6.63 -1.93 43.33
CA HIS A 707 6.33 -1.73 41.92
C HIS A 707 7.07 -0.52 41.36
N ALA A 708 7.80 -0.74 40.27
CA ALA A 708 8.34 0.32 39.44
C ALA A 708 7.35 0.63 38.32
N PHE A 709 7.14 1.91 38.00
CA PHE A 709 6.18 2.34 36.99
C PHE A 709 6.55 3.69 36.35
N LYS A 710 5.87 3.97 35.24
CA LYS A 710 5.83 5.23 34.49
C LYS A 710 4.42 5.46 33.92
N PHE A 711 4.13 6.68 33.49
CA PHE A 711 3.01 6.97 32.60
C PHE A 711 3.53 7.18 31.19
N ALA A 712 3.18 6.30 30.26
CA ALA A 712 3.72 6.39 28.92
C ALA A 712 2.74 5.90 27.85
N ASP A 713 2.89 6.41 26.63
CA ASP A 713 2.22 5.84 25.46
C ASP A 713 2.81 4.46 25.11
N SER A 714 2.13 3.72 24.24
CA SER A 714 2.50 2.35 23.87
C SER A 714 3.86 2.25 23.18
N SER A 715 4.25 3.29 22.44
CA SER A 715 5.50 3.37 21.68
C SER A 715 6.71 3.83 22.50
N TRP A 716 6.50 4.23 23.77
CA TRP A 716 7.49 4.96 24.57
C TRP A 716 7.90 6.31 23.96
N GLY A 717 7.04 6.88 23.13
CA GLY A 717 7.29 8.07 22.32
C GLY A 717 7.11 9.37 23.09
N VAL A 718 6.16 10.18 22.65
CA VAL A 718 5.97 11.58 23.09
C VAL A 718 5.64 11.67 24.58
N VAL A 719 4.88 10.72 25.12
CA VAL A 719 4.53 10.69 26.54
C VAL A 719 5.32 9.57 27.22
N ASN A 720 6.25 9.94 28.09
CA ASN A 720 7.08 9.01 28.85
C ASN A 720 7.50 9.62 30.19
N LEU A 721 6.52 9.81 31.08
CA LEU A 721 6.73 10.47 32.37
C LEU A 721 7.35 9.50 33.39
N GLY A 722 8.61 9.77 33.76
CA GLY A 722 9.34 9.15 34.85
C GLY A 722 9.46 10.06 36.08
N PHE A 723 10.25 9.63 37.06
CA PHE A 723 10.39 10.33 38.35
C PHE A 723 10.92 11.76 38.19
N ASN A 724 11.79 12.00 37.22
CA ASN A 724 12.42 13.31 36.99
C ASN A 724 11.54 14.28 36.18
N ASP A 725 10.43 13.80 35.62
CA ASP A 725 9.53 14.57 34.75
C ASP A 725 8.32 15.13 35.51
N VAL A 726 8.19 14.80 36.80
CA VAL A 726 7.02 15.09 37.62
C VAL A 726 7.43 15.57 39.01
N THR A 727 6.53 16.25 39.70
CA THR A 727 6.61 16.44 41.15
C THR A 727 5.86 15.32 41.87
N ILE A 728 6.33 14.88 43.04
CA ILE A 728 5.63 13.87 43.85
C ILE A 728 4.74 14.56 44.88
N SER A 729 3.48 14.12 44.97
CA SER A 729 2.51 14.65 45.94
C SER A 729 3.01 14.49 47.38
N THR A 730 2.70 15.48 48.21
CA THR A 730 3.00 15.49 49.65
C THR A 730 1.74 15.44 50.51
N ASP A 731 0.61 15.09 49.90
CA ASP A 731 -0.66 14.95 50.59
C ASP A 731 -0.59 13.88 51.69
N ALA A 732 -1.39 14.04 52.74
CA ALA A 732 -1.35 13.15 53.90
C ALA A 732 -1.76 11.69 53.59
N ASP A 733 -2.53 11.47 52.53
CA ASP A 733 -2.99 10.18 52.03
C ASP A 733 -2.11 9.62 50.88
N ALA A 734 -1.07 10.37 50.46
CA ALA A 734 -0.16 9.91 49.43
C ALA A 734 0.84 8.87 49.96
N ILE A 735 1.03 7.81 49.19
CA ILE A 735 2.09 6.83 49.39
C ILE A 735 3.38 7.41 48.84
N THR A 736 4.49 7.19 49.55
CA THR A 736 5.79 7.67 49.10
C THR A 736 6.19 7.03 47.77
N VAL A 737 6.41 7.87 46.77
CA VAL A 737 7.02 7.50 45.49
C VAL A 737 8.50 7.88 45.52
N THR A 738 9.36 6.96 45.10
CA THR A 738 10.83 7.12 45.12
C THR A 738 11.42 6.96 43.74
N ASP A 739 12.63 7.52 43.54
CA ASP A 739 13.40 7.39 42.30
C ASP A 739 14.03 5.99 42.21
N ASP A 740 13.86 5.35 41.07
CA ASP A 740 14.46 4.07 40.70
C ASP A 740 15.14 4.18 39.32
N GLY A 741 16.18 5.01 39.26
CA GLY A 741 16.95 5.22 38.02
C GLY A 741 16.12 5.91 36.93
N GLY A 742 15.26 6.86 37.33
CA GLY A 742 14.33 7.57 36.44
C GLY A 742 12.94 6.94 36.35
N ASN A 743 12.76 5.69 36.78
CA ASN A 743 11.43 5.13 37.02
C ASN A 743 10.87 5.61 38.37
N MET A 744 9.56 5.64 38.50
CA MET A 744 8.90 5.85 39.78
C MET A 744 8.75 4.51 40.49
N ARG A 745 8.96 4.47 41.80
CA ARG A 745 8.80 3.24 42.60
C ARG A 745 7.93 3.47 43.81
N VAL A 746 6.96 2.58 44.01
CA VAL A 746 6.06 2.55 45.17
C VAL A 746 6.17 1.21 45.89
N SER A 747 6.13 1.24 47.22
CA SER A 747 6.00 0.04 48.05
C SER A 747 4.74 0.15 48.89
N VAL A 748 3.91 -0.89 48.84
CA VAL A 748 2.60 -0.92 49.52
C VAL A 748 2.60 -1.94 50.64
N SER A 749 1.77 -1.73 51.66
CA SER A 749 1.74 -2.59 52.86
C SER A 749 0.46 -3.43 53.00
N LYS A 750 -0.52 -3.25 52.10
CA LYS A 750 -1.81 -3.94 52.16
C LYS A 750 -2.17 -4.50 50.80
N ALA A 751 -2.83 -5.66 50.82
CA ALA A 751 -3.40 -6.26 49.63
C ALA A 751 -4.75 -5.60 49.32
N THR A 752 -4.77 -4.56 48.50
CA THR A 752 -5.98 -3.81 48.13
C THR A 752 -5.78 -3.02 46.83
N SER A 753 -6.78 -2.25 46.44
CA SER A 753 -6.73 -1.34 45.29
C SER A 753 -6.00 -0.03 45.63
N TYR A 754 -5.21 0.44 44.67
CA TYR A 754 -4.44 1.69 44.73
C TYR A 754 -4.72 2.52 43.49
N LYS A 755 -4.89 3.83 43.66
CA LYS A 755 -5.04 4.78 42.55
C LYS A 755 -3.67 5.35 42.20
N PHE A 756 -3.28 5.22 40.94
CA PHE A 756 -2.14 5.90 40.35
C PHE A 756 -2.65 7.09 39.56
N GLU A 757 -2.18 8.29 39.88
CA GLU A 757 -2.73 9.53 39.36
C GLU A 757 -1.63 10.52 38.97
N VAL A 758 -1.82 11.21 37.85
CA VAL A 758 -1.01 12.37 37.42
C VAL A 758 -1.92 13.58 37.22
N ILE A 759 -1.62 14.66 37.95
CA ILE A 759 -2.45 15.86 38.12
C ILE A 759 -1.84 17.02 37.34
N PHE A 760 -2.67 17.76 36.60
CA PHE A 760 -2.31 18.88 35.72
C PHE A 760 -3.04 20.18 36.13
N ASP A 761 -3.14 20.43 37.43
CA ASP A 761 -3.68 21.65 38.01
C ASP A 761 -2.66 22.79 38.08
N SER A 762 -1.38 22.49 37.82
CA SER A 762 -0.27 23.44 37.73
C SER A 762 0.58 23.21 36.47
N ALA A 763 1.62 24.03 36.27
CA ALA A 763 2.52 23.90 35.13
C ALA A 763 3.35 22.60 35.17
N ASP A 764 3.74 22.15 36.36
CA ASP A 764 4.47 20.89 36.54
C ASP A 764 3.47 19.78 36.92
N PRO A 765 3.47 18.63 36.22
CA PRO A 765 2.59 17.53 36.55
C PRO A 765 2.94 16.94 37.92
N VAL A 766 1.92 16.64 38.73
CA VAL A 766 2.10 16.05 40.07
C VAL A 766 1.63 14.60 40.07
N VAL A 767 2.49 13.66 40.47
CA VAL A 767 2.11 12.26 40.64
C VAL A 767 1.70 11.97 42.09
N LYS A 768 0.56 11.31 42.23
CA LYS A 768 0.03 10.82 43.51
C LYS A 768 -0.31 9.34 43.38
N VAL A 769 0.13 8.54 44.35
CA VAL A 769 -0.36 7.18 44.56
C VAL A 769 -1.06 7.14 45.91
N SER A 770 -2.26 6.59 45.99
CA SER A 770 -3.04 6.52 47.24
C SER A 770 -3.83 5.20 47.33
N GLU A 771 -4.18 4.77 48.55
CA GLU A 771 -5.14 3.66 48.73
C GLU A 771 -6.49 4.05 48.10
N ALA A 772 -7.09 3.13 47.35
CA ALA A 772 -8.36 3.33 46.65
C ALA A 772 -9.35 2.18 46.90
N PRO A 773 -9.68 1.88 48.17
CA PRO A 773 -10.38 0.65 48.54
C PRO A 773 -11.77 0.55 47.90
N LEU A 774 -12.04 -0.60 47.31
CA LEU A 774 -13.34 -0.96 46.74
C LEU A 774 -14.07 -1.93 47.67
N TYR A 775 -15.40 -1.84 47.72
CA TYR A 775 -16.20 -2.62 48.67
C TYR A 775 -17.34 -3.35 47.97
N LEU A 776 -17.59 -4.59 48.40
CA LEU A 776 -18.79 -5.35 48.09
C LEU A 776 -19.88 -5.01 49.11
N ARG A 777 -20.74 -4.03 48.81
CA ARG A 777 -21.70 -3.45 49.76
C ARG A 777 -23.10 -4.00 49.54
N GLY A 778 -23.77 -4.49 50.57
CA GLY A 778 -25.08 -5.10 50.42
C GLY A 778 -25.63 -5.77 51.67
N SER A 779 -26.82 -6.36 51.55
CA SER A 779 -27.45 -7.12 52.64
C SER A 779 -26.75 -8.45 52.95
N ILE A 780 -25.88 -8.91 52.06
CA ILE A 780 -25.04 -10.11 52.25
C ILE A 780 -23.71 -9.82 52.98
N THR A 781 -23.34 -8.55 53.14
CA THR A 781 -22.12 -8.11 53.81
C THR A 781 -22.46 -7.01 54.82
N ASP A 782 -22.40 -5.75 54.40
CA ASP A 782 -22.88 -4.55 55.10
C ASP A 782 -23.09 -3.43 54.05
N TRP A 783 -24.04 -2.51 54.30
CA TRP A 783 -24.27 -1.37 53.41
C TRP A 783 -23.28 -0.21 53.64
N GLY A 784 -22.55 -0.19 54.76
CA GLY A 784 -21.41 0.67 55.03
C GLY A 784 -20.14 0.22 54.30
N ALA A 785 -19.09 1.03 54.38
CA ALA A 785 -17.74 0.65 53.95
C ALA A 785 -16.91 0.29 55.19
N SER A 786 -16.28 -0.89 55.18
CA SER A 786 -15.53 -1.42 56.31
C SER A 786 -14.57 -2.54 55.87
N GLU A 787 -13.65 -2.94 56.74
CA GLU A 787 -12.72 -4.04 56.43
C GLU A 787 -13.43 -5.36 56.13
N VAL A 788 -14.64 -5.62 56.68
CA VAL A 788 -15.34 -6.89 56.49
C VAL A 788 -15.93 -7.06 55.09
N ASN A 789 -16.05 -5.98 54.33
CA ASN A 789 -16.63 -5.98 53.00
C ASN A 789 -15.76 -5.31 51.94
N GLN A 790 -14.49 -5.08 52.28
CA GLN A 790 -13.48 -4.56 51.36
C GLN A 790 -13.01 -5.68 50.44
N LEU A 791 -13.06 -5.43 49.13
CA LEU A 791 -12.48 -6.30 48.12
C LEU A 791 -10.95 -6.23 48.23
N ALA A 792 -10.30 -7.40 48.21
CA ALA A 792 -8.85 -7.52 48.30
C ALA A 792 -8.26 -8.04 47.00
N PHE A 793 -6.99 -7.70 46.75
CA PHE A 793 -6.21 -8.37 45.72
C PHE A 793 -5.84 -9.78 46.17
N VAL A 794 -5.93 -10.77 45.29
CA VAL A 794 -5.58 -12.16 45.58
C VAL A 794 -4.36 -12.55 44.76
N ALA A 795 -3.23 -12.70 45.44
CA ALA A 795 -1.98 -13.20 44.88
C ALA A 795 -2.13 -14.65 44.40
N THR A 796 -1.53 -14.97 43.26
CA THR A 796 -1.57 -16.29 42.61
C THR A 796 -0.25 -17.03 42.72
N ASP A 797 0.86 -16.34 43.00
CA ASP A 797 2.21 -16.86 43.12
C ASP A 797 2.89 -16.35 44.40
N ALA A 798 2.89 -17.19 45.44
CA ALA A 798 3.55 -16.90 46.71
C ALA A 798 5.08 -16.66 46.61
N GLY A 799 5.72 -16.93 45.47
CA GLY A 799 7.12 -16.62 45.18
C GLY A 799 7.36 -15.21 44.63
N ASN A 800 6.30 -14.50 44.22
CA ASN A 800 6.38 -13.18 43.59
C ASN A 800 5.52 -12.17 44.35
N THR A 801 6.14 -11.39 45.25
CA THR A 801 5.40 -10.37 46.02
C THR A 801 5.03 -9.12 45.21
N ALA A 802 5.37 -9.05 43.92
CA ALA A 802 5.09 -7.91 43.05
C ALA A 802 3.92 -8.21 42.10
N GLU A 803 2.98 -9.05 42.52
CA GLU A 803 1.75 -9.31 41.79
C GLU A 803 0.79 -8.11 41.82
N ALA A 804 0.09 -7.95 40.72
CA ALA A 804 -0.87 -6.89 40.51
C ALA A 804 -1.93 -7.36 39.51
N SER A 805 -3.20 -6.97 39.68
CA SER A 805 -4.22 -7.13 38.63
C SER A 805 -5.44 -6.22 38.84
N HIS A 806 -6.36 -6.25 37.87
CA HIS A 806 -7.70 -5.62 37.94
C HIS A 806 -8.77 -6.52 38.58
N THR A 807 -8.38 -7.67 39.13
CA THR A 807 -9.29 -8.62 39.77
C THR A 807 -9.22 -8.45 41.29
N TYR A 808 -10.38 -8.24 41.90
CA TYR A 808 -10.51 -8.10 43.35
C TYR A 808 -11.50 -9.13 43.85
N SER A 809 -11.16 -9.80 44.95
CA SER A 809 -12.02 -10.85 45.50
C SER A 809 -12.38 -10.64 46.95
N LEU A 810 -13.55 -11.14 47.33
CA LEU A 810 -13.99 -11.25 48.71
C LEU A 810 -14.69 -12.59 48.93
N GLU A 811 -14.34 -13.26 50.02
CA GLU A 811 -15.06 -14.42 50.52
C GLU A 811 -16.24 -13.99 51.40
N VAL A 812 -17.44 -14.47 51.06
CA VAL A 812 -18.67 -14.09 51.77
C VAL A 812 -19.45 -15.36 52.14
N VAL A 813 -19.87 -15.42 53.40
CA VAL A 813 -20.80 -16.44 53.88
C VAL A 813 -22.23 -15.96 53.65
N ILE A 814 -22.94 -16.60 52.74
CA ILE A 814 -24.34 -16.32 52.44
C ILE A 814 -25.22 -17.15 53.35
N THR A 815 -26.20 -16.53 54.00
CA THR A 815 -27.20 -17.22 54.86
C THR A 815 -28.60 -17.27 54.25
N GLY A 816 -28.81 -16.61 53.12
CA GLY A 816 -30.08 -16.54 52.39
C GLY A 816 -30.04 -15.51 51.26
N PRO A 817 -31.16 -15.29 50.56
CA PRO A 817 -31.25 -14.33 49.47
C PRO A 817 -30.90 -12.91 49.92
N GLY A 818 -30.30 -12.13 49.03
CA GLY A 818 -29.89 -10.77 49.32
C GLY A 818 -29.63 -9.95 48.06
N GLU A 819 -28.97 -8.82 48.26
CA GLU A 819 -28.59 -7.90 47.19
C GLU A 819 -27.31 -7.16 47.56
N PHE A 820 -26.53 -6.76 46.56
CA PHE A 820 -25.25 -6.09 46.75
C PHE A 820 -24.84 -5.26 45.53
N LYS A 821 -23.77 -4.49 45.67
CA LYS A 821 -23.09 -3.69 44.65
C LYS A 821 -21.60 -3.63 44.90
N VAL A 822 -20.84 -3.22 43.90
CA VAL A 822 -19.43 -2.83 44.06
C VAL A 822 -19.37 -1.32 44.09
N ALA A 823 -18.83 -0.74 45.17
CA ALA A 823 -18.75 0.71 45.30
C ALA A 823 -17.55 1.16 46.13
N ASP A 824 -17.11 2.40 45.89
CA ASP A 824 -16.24 3.11 46.83
C ASP A 824 -17.00 3.54 48.09
N GLU A 825 -16.27 4.08 49.08
CA GLU A 825 -16.84 4.49 50.37
C GLU A 825 -17.98 5.51 50.24
N ASN A 826 -17.92 6.36 49.22
CA ASN A 826 -18.84 7.47 48.97
C ASN A 826 -19.78 7.20 47.77
N TRP A 827 -20.03 5.92 47.44
CA TRP A 827 -20.99 5.51 46.42
C TRP A 827 -20.72 6.12 45.04
N GLY A 828 -19.45 6.20 44.65
CA GLY A 828 -18.99 6.71 43.35
C GLY A 828 -18.37 8.09 43.42
N GLY A 829 -18.40 8.75 44.57
CA GLY A 829 -17.88 10.11 44.75
C GLY A 829 -16.40 10.20 45.11
N SER A 830 -15.74 9.10 45.51
CA SER A 830 -14.29 9.12 45.79
C SER A 830 -13.49 8.72 44.56
N PHE A 831 -13.89 7.65 43.89
CA PHE A 831 -13.12 7.03 42.81
C PHE A 831 -13.94 6.76 41.55
N GLY A 832 -15.23 7.13 41.54
CA GLY A 832 -16.15 6.83 40.43
C GLY A 832 -16.81 5.45 40.51
N TYR A 833 -16.64 4.69 41.59
CA TYR A 833 -17.13 3.32 41.69
C TYR A 833 -18.50 3.25 42.36
N ASN A 834 -19.52 2.98 41.53
CA ASN A 834 -20.87 2.64 41.95
C ASN A 834 -21.53 1.72 40.91
N TRP A 835 -21.17 0.45 40.97
CA TRP A 835 -21.44 -0.53 39.94
C TRP A 835 -22.50 -1.53 40.38
N GLY A 836 -23.45 -1.74 39.48
CA GLY A 836 -24.59 -2.64 39.65
C GLY A 836 -25.02 -3.18 38.30
N VAL A 837 -26.32 -3.42 38.14
CA VAL A 837 -26.89 -3.97 36.90
C VAL A 837 -27.67 -2.91 36.12
N GLU A 838 -27.74 -3.08 34.80
CA GLU A 838 -28.55 -2.21 33.94
C GLU A 838 -30.04 -2.43 34.24
N ILE A 839 -30.45 -3.70 34.25
CA ILE A 839 -31.83 -4.12 34.50
C ILE A 839 -31.98 -4.48 35.98
N ALA A 840 -32.88 -3.78 36.67
CA ALA A 840 -33.22 -4.07 38.06
C ALA A 840 -33.64 -5.54 38.26
N ASP A 841 -33.40 -6.08 39.45
CA ASP A 841 -33.70 -7.48 39.83
C ASP A 841 -32.85 -8.57 39.14
N THR A 842 -31.90 -8.20 38.26
CA THR A 842 -30.93 -9.14 37.69
C THR A 842 -30.15 -9.86 38.79
N LYS A 843 -30.06 -11.19 38.67
CA LYS A 843 -29.40 -12.07 39.65
C LYS A 843 -28.05 -12.55 39.13
N VAL A 844 -27.09 -12.76 40.03
CA VAL A 844 -25.89 -13.55 39.70
C VAL A 844 -26.25 -15.01 39.45
N GLU A 845 -25.57 -15.61 38.49
CA GLU A 845 -25.56 -17.06 38.25
C GLU A 845 -24.18 -17.62 38.63
N LEU A 846 -24.16 -18.79 39.28
CA LEU A 846 -22.91 -19.39 39.76
C LEU A 846 -21.97 -19.73 38.60
N GLY A 847 -20.72 -19.26 38.71
CA GLY A 847 -19.67 -19.47 37.72
C GLY A 847 -19.85 -18.68 36.42
N VAL A 848 -20.85 -17.82 36.31
CA VAL A 848 -21.10 -16.98 35.13
C VAL A 848 -20.71 -15.55 35.47
N ALA A 849 -19.91 -14.93 34.59
CA ALA A 849 -19.56 -13.53 34.71
C ALA A 849 -20.79 -12.66 34.40
N LEU A 850 -21.19 -11.84 35.36
CA LEU A 850 -22.26 -10.85 35.20
C LEU A 850 -21.65 -9.49 34.88
N GLU A 851 -21.99 -8.94 33.72
CA GLU A 851 -21.57 -7.58 33.35
C GLU A 851 -22.22 -6.52 34.25
N LEU A 852 -21.41 -5.55 34.67
CA LEU A 852 -21.83 -4.46 35.51
C LEU A 852 -21.79 -3.14 34.76
N VAL A 853 -22.72 -2.26 35.09
CA VAL A 853 -22.77 -0.87 34.61
C VAL A 853 -22.80 0.10 35.78
N GLN A 854 -22.39 1.33 35.54
CA GLN A 854 -22.52 2.41 36.52
C GLN A 854 -24.01 2.74 36.66
N SER A 855 -24.62 2.29 37.76
CA SER A 855 -26.07 2.30 37.93
C SER A 855 -26.41 2.29 39.42
N ASN A 856 -27.59 2.79 39.78
CA ASN A 856 -28.10 2.69 41.14
C ASN A 856 -28.80 1.35 41.45
N ASN A 857 -29.04 0.49 40.45
CA ASN A 857 -29.67 -0.80 40.68
C ASN A 857 -28.73 -1.77 41.42
N ASN A 858 -29.28 -2.55 42.34
CA ASN A 858 -28.55 -3.59 43.06
C ASN A 858 -28.47 -4.90 42.26
N ILE A 859 -27.40 -5.65 42.46
CA ILE A 859 -27.24 -7.02 41.98
C ILE A 859 -27.97 -7.94 42.97
N LYS A 860 -28.89 -8.78 42.50
CA LYS A 860 -29.57 -9.76 43.36
C LYS A 860 -28.77 -11.06 43.47
N ILE A 861 -28.93 -11.72 44.60
CA ILE A 861 -28.36 -13.05 44.84
C ILE A 861 -29.37 -13.95 45.54
N ASP A 862 -29.49 -15.16 45.03
CA ASP A 862 -30.47 -16.16 45.48
C ASP A 862 -29.82 -17.54 45.47
N LEU A 863 -28.75 -17.65 46.27
CA LEU A 863 -27.97 -18.88 46.41
C LEU A 863 -28.27 -19.55 47.76
N PRO A 864 -28.11 -20.89 47.85
CA PRO A 864 -28.17 -21.60 49.12
C PRO A 864 -27.20 -21.03 50.16
N ALA A 865 -27.44 -21.34 51.44
CA ALA A 865 -26.49 -20.98 52.48
C ALA A 865 -25.16 -21.70 52.25
N GLY A 866 -24.06 -20.95 52.21
CA GLY A 866 -22.76 -21.45 51.79
C GLY A 866 -21.69 -20.37 51.84
N THR A 867 -20.46 -20.74 51.50
CA THR A 867 -19.34 -19.79 51.37
C THR A 867 -19.01 -19.63 49.90
N TYR A 868 -18.94 -18.39 49.45
CA TYR A 868 -18.74 -18.05 48.04
C TYR A 868 -17.61 -17.04 47.88
N ILE A 869 -16.94 -17.10 46.75
CA ILE A 869 -15.93 -16.13 46.33
C ILE A 869 -16.60 -15.20 45.31
N PHE A 870 -16.59 -13.91 45.62
CA PHE A 870 -17.02 -12.85 44.72
C PHE A 870 -15.77 -12.27 44.08
N ALA A 871 -15.62 -12.42 42.77
CA ALA A 871 -14.53 -11.85 42.00
C ALA A 871 -15.06 -10.71 41.13
N PHE A 872 -14.64 -9.49 41.44
CA PHE A 872 -14.87 -8.30 40.65
C PHE A 872 -13.68 -8.08 39.71
N GLU A 873 -13.91 -8.19 38.41
CA GLU A 873 -12.93 -7.86 37.37
C GLU A 873 -13.20 -6.43 36.87
N ASP A 874 -12.21 -5.56 37.05
CA ASP A 874 -12.25 -4.14 36.68
C ASP A 874 -11.61 -3.85 35.32
N GLY A 875 -11.69 -4.82 34.41
CA GLY A 875 -11.16 -4.72 33.06
C GLY A 875 -11.98 -3.80 32.13
N VAL A 876 -11.81 -4.00 30.80
CA VAL A 876 -12.53 -3.24 29.76
C VAL A 876 -14.04 -3.42 29.91
N THR A 877 -14.47 -4.67 30.13
CA THR A 877 -15.81 -5.01 30.58
C THR A 877 -15.75 -5.32 32.07
N LYS A 878 -16.51 -4.57 32.88
CA LYS A 878 -16.53 -4.77 34.33
C LYS A 878 -17.47 -5.91 34.66
N THR A 879 -16.98 -6.93 35.37
CA THR A 879 -17.79 -8.12 35.63
C THR A 879 -17.71 -8.58 37.08
N MET A 880 -18.78 -9.22 37.54
CA MET A 880 -18.85 -9.93 38.80
C MET A 880 -19.04 -11.42 38.55
N THR A 881 -18.12 -12.24 39.02
CA THR A 881 -18.25 -13.70 38.99
C THR A 881 -18.37 -14.22 40.42
N VAL A 882 -19.37 -15.08 40.67
CA VAL A 882 -19.57 -15.70 41.98
C VAL A 882 -19.36 -17.20 41.86
N THR A 883 -18.43 -17.76 42.63
CA THR A 883 -18.14 -19.21 42.66
C THR A 883 -18.31 -19.78 44.06
N GLU A 884 -18.72 -21.05 44.16
CA GLU A 884 -18.72 -21.78 45.42
C GLU A 884 -17.28 -22.09 45.85
N LYS A 885 -16.98 -21.96 47.15
CA LYS A 885 -15.64 -22.20 47.71
C LYS A 885 -15.37 -23.66 48.04
#